data_AF-A0A535NBK0-F1
#
_entry.id   AF-A0A535NBK0-F1
#
_cell.length_a   1.000
_cell.length_b   1.000
_cell.length_c   1.000
_cell.angle_alpha   90.00
_cell.angle_beta   90.00
_cell.angle_gamma   90.00
#
_symmetry.space_group_name_H-M   'P 1'
#
loop_
_entity.id
_entity.type
_entity.pdbx_description
1 polymer ?
#
loop_
_entity_poly.entity_id
_entity_poly.type
_entity_poly.pdbx_seq_one_letter_code
_entity_poly.pdbx_strand_id
1 'polypeptide(L)'
;MRSLRQLLANLQSRPKAHLAVAFIAVSNHLSVIALAATPAVLDIPALHATRSVVCGPDASCSSQGLLPETANVSLPAGSQQCQDSGPAVACSSAASLTDTVAGIPSSPAGQGLCPVTDGKSLPASVAACSNTLLPEVAPSHTGTYDPGPMVAPSVPVASLGARAPTRLSLTSSAEMVQATKQTALTATADATVTGTTLAIEIFDLTPGTLVAACGAGSQCSVAYAAASGIHDFAAFVTRPTSSIPDSSVAVPSNHLSVGWLDSGITASNTVVGQGQSVTVAVTSTIDVRQSGRWLEIYDLTAGSRVTYCSRGTVCTTSMKQSTGGVHELVAYVNGQPEAISQPVYVTWLDVSLTARSIGPKTGGTVYLRATANADLTDTPWVMGVYDQQGHLVDHACKTGNTCIVQAWMSGGTTPSFTAAIGVLPVASSKSASLIGKVVKAAGAYSPAPALVDVQAKSGVVEPSHLLWGVDSCKAFTGDPSGQELYPAVVRYLGSPDFWGRYLTNTVCPGISAAEIALAANHRMGILPIYNDYDCSAVSTWATGHAYADTAVAAAHNLGIPRGRVLAIDIEPAGGACPGAAYVDSGFIDGWYEGVHDAGYVPVFYGNGTSGSEFAGAWCTAVNAVPTIGTGSDLWSFEPSLLGNFTKWAAPNFAPYDTGCAGNIEAWQYVLSAGSSIDVDQDEALSSLPLWYPSS
;
A
#
# COMPACT_ATOMS: atom_id res chain seq x y z
N MET A 1 -32.91 -19.62 67.15
CA MET A 1 -31.80 -20.53 66.81
C MET A 1 -31.31 -20.09 65.45
N ARG A 2 -30.58 -18.96 65.38
CA ARG A 2 -29.15 -18.75 65.72
C ARG A 2 -28.28 -19.45 64.68
N SER A 3 -27.41 -18.79 63.92
CA SER A 3 -26.94 -17.40 63.88
C SER A 3 -26.03 -17.34 62.64
N LEU A 4 -26.08 -16.39 61.70
CA LEU A 4 -25.87 -14.95 61.85
C LEU A 4 -24.58 -14.63 62.65
N ARG A 5 -23.44 -14.44 61.96
CA ARG A 5 -22.17 -13.79 62.38
C ARG A 5 -21.08 -14.34 61.44
N GLN A 6 -20.38 -13.58 60.61
CA GLN A 6 -19.95 -12.18 60.65
C GLN A 6 -20.11 -11.58 59.24
N LEU A 7 -20.85 -10.49 59.01
CA LEU A 7 -20.54 -9.09 59.33
C LEU A 7 -19.11 -8.70 58.89
N LEU A 8 -18.97 -7.99 57.77
CA LEU A 8 -19.17 -6.54 57.59
C LEU A 8 -17.85 -5.77 57.80
N ALA A 9 -17.40 -5.09 56.74
CA ALA A 9 -17.07 -3.66 56.70
C ALA A 9 -16.38 -3.36 55.35
N ASN A 10 -16.64 -2.28 54.60
CA ASN A 10 -17.66 -1.26 54.66
C ASN A 10 -17.66 -0.55 53.29
N LEU A 11 -18.86 -0.26 52.79
CA LEU A 11 -19.13 0.66 51.68
C LEU A 11 -19.10 2.11 52.17
N GLN A 12 -18.59 3.01 51.35
CA GLN A 12 -19.05 4.40 51.11
C GLN A 12 -18.24 4.88 49.89
N SER A 13 -18.77 5.47 48.82
CA SER A 13 -20.05 6.13 48.57
C SER A 13 -20.25 6.27 47.03
N ARG A 14 -21.51 6.28 46.57
CA ARG A 14 -21.92 6.71 45.22
C ARG A 14 -22.39 8.18 45.27
N PRO A 15 -22.54 8.87 44.12
CA PRO A 15 -23.87 8.98 43.50
C PRO A 15 -23.84 8.82 41.96
N LYS A 16 -24.66 7.95 41.36
CA LYS A 16 -25.96 8.22 40.73
C LYS A 16 -25.96 9.29 39.61
N ALA A 17 -26.08 8.84 38.36
CA ALA A 17 -26.97 9.43 37.34
C ALA A 17 -27.43 8.33 36.37
N HIS A 18 -28.63 8.50 35.82
CA HIS A 18 -29.55 7.46 35.35
C HIS A 18 -29.37 7.03 33.88
N LEU A 19 -29.91 5.83 33.61
CA LEU A 19 -30.26 5.18 32.34
C LEU A 19 -30.51 6.09 31.13
N ALA A 20 -29.93 5.71 30.00
CA ALA A 20 -30.60 5.70 28.70
C ALA A 20 -30.11 4.49 27.88
N VAL A 21 -31.06 3.64 27.49
CA VAL A 21 -30.87 2.54 26.53
C VAL A 21 -30.81 3.15 25.14
N ALA A 22 -29.77 2.87 24.36
CA ALA A 22 -29.77 3.10 22.92
C ALA A 22 -28.88 2.07 22.19
N PHE A 23 -29.50 1.45 21.19
CA PHE A 23 -29.03 0.54 20.14
C PHE A 23 -27.51 0.44 19.88
N ILE A 24 -27.02 -0.81 19.85
CA ILE A 24 -25.73 -1.19 19.28
C ILE A 24 -25.82 -1.04 17.76
N ALA A 25 -25.16 -0.02 17.23
CA ALA A 25 -24.69 0.02 15.85
C ALA A 25 -23.17 -0.22 15.89
N VAL A 26 -22.74 -1.35 15.33
CA VAL A 26 -21.32 -1.66 15.13
C VAL A 26 -20.83 -0.84 13.94
N SER A 27 -20.19 0.29 14.21
CA SER A 27 -19.39 1.02 13.22
C SER A 27 -17.93 0.65 13.40
N ASN A 28 -17.35 0.02 12.38
CA ASN A 28 -15.92 -0.18 12.23
C ASN A 28 -15.20 1.17 12.29
N HIS A 29 -14.39 1.38 13.32
CA HIS A 29 -13.45 2.49 13.37
C HIS A 29 -12.23 2.15 12.52
N LEU A 30 -12.10 2.83 11.37
CA LEU A 30 -10.83 3.02 10.68
C LEU A 30 -9.94 3.91 11.54
N SER A 31 -8.86 3.33 12.06
CA SER A 31 -7.79 4.07 12.73
C SER A 31 -7.01 4.87 11.69
N VAL A 32 -7.26 6.16 11.60
CA VAL A 32 -6.37 7.12 10.92
C VAL A 32 -5.23 7.42 11.88
N ILE A 33 -4.07 6.80 11.65
CA ILE A 33 -2.83 7.21 12.31
C ILE A 33 -2.34 8.46 11.57
N ALA A 34 -2.45 9.61 12.22
CA ALA A 34 -1.77 10.83 11.82
C ALA A 34 -0.28 10.70 12.19
N LEU A 35 0.56 10.24 11.25
CA LEU A 35 2.00 10.43 11.37
C LEU A 35 2.32 11.89 11.06
N ALA A 36 2.74 12.62 12.09
CA ALA A 36 3.38 13.92 11.92
C ALA A 36 4.76 13.71 11.27
N ALA A 37 4.82 13.70 9.94
CA ALA A 37 6.07 13.70 9.20
C ALA A 37 6.66 15.12 9.21
N THR A 38 7.79 15.28 9.88
CA THR A 38 8.71 16.40 9.65
C THR A 38 9.17 16.40 8.19
N PRO A 39 9.44 17.57 7.56
CA PRO A 39 9.85 17.61 6.16
C PRO A 39 11.28 17.08 6.04
N ALA A 40 11.43 15.81 5.67
CA ALA A 40 12.68 15.32 5.12
C ALA A 40 12.75 15.81 3.67
N VAL A 41 13.67 16.73 3.41
CA VAL A 41 14.08 17.10 2.05
C VAL A 41 14.67 15.85 1.41
N LEU A 42 13.89 15.21 0.54
CA LEU A 42 14.37 14.14 -0.33
C LEU A 42 15.16 14.81 -1.45
N ASP A 43 16.49 14.77 -1.35
CA ASP A 43 17.37 15.07 -2.48
C ASP A 43 17.17 13.98 -3.54
N ILE A 44 16.56 14.38 -4.66
CA ILE A 44 16.42 13.56 -5.87
C ILE A 44 17.78 13.56 -6.59
N PRO A 45 18.43 12.41 -6.85
CA PRO A 45 19.58 12.39 -7.73
C PRO A 45 19.14 12.70 -9.17
N ALA A 46 19.79 13.65 -9.82
CA ALA A 46 19.59 13.92 -11.23
C ALA A 46 20.05 12.71 -12.07
N LEU A 47 19.11 11.87 -12.50
CA LEU A 47 19.33 10.84 -13.53
C LEU A 47 19.47 11.50 -14.90
N HIS A 48 20.67 12.01 -15.20
CA HIS A 48 21.10 12.17 -16.59
C HIS A 48 21.30 10.77 -17.18
N ALA A 49 20.31 10.27 -17.90
CA ALA A 49 20.52 9.15 -18.80
C ALA A 49 21.46 9.61 -19.93
N THR A 50 22.76 9.39 -19.77
CA THR A 50 23.73 9.54 -20.86
C THR A 50 23.41 8.50 -21.93
N ARG A 51 22.86 8.97 -23.06
CA ARG A 51 22.75 8.18 -24.29
C ARG A 51 24.16 7.75 -24.71
N SER A 52 24.49 6.47 -24.53
CA SER A 52 25.72 5.90 -25.07
C SER A 52 25.48 5.54 -26.53
N VAL A 53 25.94 6.38 -27.45
CA VAL A 53 25.96 6.09 -28.89
C VAL A 53 27.29 5.37 -29.18
N VAL A 54 27.23 4.09 -29.56
CA VAL A 54 28.41 3.37 -30.05
C VAL A 54 28.44 3.50 -31.57
N CYS A 55 29.38 4.29 -32.08
CA CYS A 55 29.60 4.45 -33.52
C CYS A 55 30.57 3.38 -34.02
N GLY A 56 30.15 2.62 -35.04
CA GLY A 56 31.07 1.82 -35.85
C GLY A 56 31.90 2.69 -36.80
N PRO A 57 33.03 2.17 -37.34
CA PRO A 57 33.97 2.93 -38.19
C PRO A 57 33.39 3.45 -39.50
N ASP A 58 32.20 3.00 -39.91
CA ASP A 58 31.58 3.35 -41.19
C ASP A 58 30.51 4.47 -41.09
N ALA A 59 30.50 5.22 -39.98
CA ALA A 59 29.61 6.37 -39.75
C ALA A 59 28.09 6.08 -39.84
N SER A 60 27.67 4.81 -39.73
CA SER A 60 26.27 4.45 -39.52
C SER A 60 25.95 4.37 -38.02
N CYS A 61 25.20 5.35 -37.50
CA CYS A 61 24.66 5.28 -36.14
C CYS A 61 23.32 4.55 -36.14
N SER A 62 23.29 3.29 -35.70
CA SER A 62 22.03 2.59 -35.40
C SER A 62 21.66 2.78 -33.94
N SER A 63 20.52 3.41 -33.66
CA SER A 63 19.91 3.38 -32.34
C SER A 63 19.33 1.99 -32.08
N GLN A 64 20.16 1.05 -31.61
CA GLN A 64 19.61 -0.10 -30.90
C GLN A 64 19.19 0.40 -29.52
N GLY A 65 17.92 0.78 -29.42
CA GLY A 65 17.28 0.93 -28.13
C GLY A 65 17.33 -0.43 -27.44
N LEU A 66 18.19 -0.56 -26.44
CA LEU A 66 17.94 -1.46 -25.33
C LEU A 66 16.67 -0.96 -24.66
N LEU A 67 15.51 -1.36 -25.19
CA LEU A 67 14.28 -1.36 -24.44
C LEU A 67 14.53 -2.31 -23.26
N PRO A 68 14.48 -1.86 -22.01
CA PRO A 68 14.35 -2.82 -20.92
C PRO A 68 13.10 -3.64 -21.21
N GLU A 69 13.27 -4.96 -21.19
CA GLU A 69 12.29 -5.98 -21.52
C GLU A 69 11.23 -6.11 -20.40
N THR A 70 10.65 -4.98 -19.97
CA THR A 70 9.67 -4.85 -18.88
C THR A 70 8.59 -3.80 -19.21
N ALA A 71 8.22 -3.65 -20.47
CA ALA A 71 7.27 -2.60 -20.86
C ALA A 71 5.83 -2.97 -20.48
N ASN A 72 5.49 -2.79 -19.21
CA ASN A 72 4.12 -2.78 -18.68
C ASN A 72 3.27 -1.63 -19.24
N VAL A 73 3.79 -0.86 -20.20
CA VAL A 73 3.13 0.28 -20.84
C VAL A 73 3.11 0.16 -22.36
N SER A 74 2.02 0.61 -22.99
CA SER A 74 1.83 0.64 -24.43
C SER A 74 1.05 1.89 -24.85
N LEU A 75 1.24 2.35 -26.10
CA LEU A 75 0.42 3.43 -26.65
C LEU A 75 -1.05 3.02 -26.70
N PRO A 76 -1.99 3.90 -26.28
CA PRO A 76 -3.42 3.67 -26.49
C PRO A 76 -3.73 3.47 -27.98
N ALA A 77 -4.72 2.63 -28.26
CA ALA A 77 -5.11 2.32 -29.64
C ALA A 77 -5.45 3.59 -30.44
N GLY A 78 -4.90 3.71 -31.65
CA GLY A 78 -5.10 4.86 -32.52
C GLY A 78 -4.30 6.13 -32.15
N SER A 79 -3.48 6.07 -31.09
CA SER A 79 -2.64 7.20 -30.67
C SER A 79 -1.24 7.13 -31.25
N GLN A 80 -0.58 8.29 -31.32
CA GLN A 80 0.82 8.40 -31.74
C GLN A 80 1.71 8.75 -30.54
N GLN A 81 2.96 8.29 -30.60
CA GLN A 81 3.97 8.63 -29.60
C GLN A 81 4.14 10.15 -29.48
N CYS A 82 4.06 10.64 -28.25
CA CYS A 82 4.37 12.03 -27.96
C CYS A 82 5.86 12.28 -28.15
N GLN A 83 6.18 13.30 -28.95
CA GLN A 83 7.55 13.69 -29.23
C GLN A 83 8.24 14.21 -27.96
N ASP A 84 9.53 13.86 -27.79
CA ASP A 84 10.38 14.29 -26.68
C ASP A 84 9.78 13.99 -25.29
N SER A 85 9.02 12.89 -25.18
CA SER A 85 8.31 12.46 -23.98
C SER A 85 8.70 11.03 -23.60
N GLY A 86 8.17 10.53 -22.48
CA GLY A 86 8.40 9.19 -21.99
C GLY A 86 7.94 8.09 -22.96
N PRO A 87 8.35 6.83 -22.74
CA PRO A 87 8.00 5.73 -23.62
C PRO A 87 6.49 5.47 -23.62
N ALA A 88 5.98 5.03 -24.76
CA ALA A 88 4.63 4.51 -24.95
C ALA A 88 3.49 5.46 -24.53
N VAL A 89 3.70 6.77 -24.68
CA VAL A 89 2.79 7.80 -24.20
C VAL A 89 2.30 8.68 -25.36
N ALA A 90 1.04 9.08 -25.30
CA ALA A 90 0.46 10.05 -26.22
C ALA A 90 0.13 11.35 -25.48
N CYS A 91 0.26 12.47 -26.18
CA CYS A 91 -0.07 13.78 -25.63
C CYS A 91 -1.04 14.50 -26.55
N SER A 92 -1.95 15.24 -25.94
CA SER A 92 -2.81 16.17 -26.64
C SER A 92 -2.96 17.45 -25.83
N SER A 93 -3.30 18.53 -26.52
CA SER A 93 -3.80 19.73 -25.87
C SER A 93 -5.32 19.64 -25.96
N ALA A 94 -6.00 19.52 -24.82
CA ALA A 94 -7.43 19.84 -24.78
C ALA A 94 -7.57 21.26 -25.36
N ALA A 95 -8.55 21.48 -26.26
CA ALA A 95 -8.79 22.78 -26.87
C ALA A 95 -8.75 23.83 -25.76
N SER A 96 -7.81 24.79 -25.89
CA SER A 96 -7.48 25.79 -24.87
C SER A 96 -8.72 26.19 -24.09
N LEU A 97 -8.85 25.66 -22.87
CA LEU A 97 -9.68 26.31 -21.87
C LEU A 97 -8.88 27.55 -21.51
N THR A 98 -8.95 28.60 -22.34
CA THR A 98 -8.84 29.95 -21.78
C THR A 98 -9.95 29.97 -20.75
N ASP A 99 -9.60 29.82 -19.48
CA ASP A 99 -10.57 29.90 -18.41
C ASP A 99 -11.10 31.34 -18.45
N THR A 100 -12.24 31.52 -19.12
CA THR A 100 -12.92 32.81 -19.20
C THR A 100 -13.66 33.10 -17.89
N VAL A 101 -13.59 32.19 -16.90
CA VAL A 101 -14.18 32.40 -15.59
C VAL A 101 -13.24 33.28 -14.79
N ALA A 102 -13.73 34.47 -14.41
CA ALA A 102 -12.98 35.34 -13.52
C ALA A 102 -12.72 34.64 -12.17
N GLY A 103 -11.50 34.79 -11.68
CA GLY A 103 -11.14 34.45 -10.32
C GLY A 103 -11.80 35.37 -9.28
N ILE A 104 -11.55 35.06 -8.02
CA ILE A 104 -12.17 35.73 -6.88
C ILE A 104 -11.14 36.68 -6.24
N PRO A 105 -11.37 38.01 -6.27
CA PRO A 105 -10.57 38.95 -5.51
C PRO A 105 -10.92 38.88 -4.01
N SER A 106 -9.92 39.10 -3.15
CA SER A 106 -10.05 39.13 -1.71
C SER A 106 -9.04 40.11 -1.07
N SER A 107 -9.24 40.41 0.22
CA SER A 107 -8.35 41.30 0.96
C SER A 107 -6.94 40.71 1.09
N PRO A 108 -5.88 41.45 0.73
CA PRO A 108 -4.50 41.01 0.96
C PRO A 108 -4.23 40.72 2.43
N ALA A 109 -3.56 39.59 2.73
CA ALA A 109 -3.25 39.20 4.09
C ALA A 109 -2.43 40.28 4.82
N GLY A 110 -2.89 40.67 6.01
CA GLY A 110 -2.20 41.65 6.87
C GLY A 110 -2.31 43.12 6.43
N GLN A 111 -3.11 43.44 5.42
CA GLN A 111 -3.33 44.82 4.98
C GLN A 111 -4.80 45.25 5.21
N GLY A 112 -4.99 46.52 5.61
CA GLY A 112 -6.32 47.11 5.78
C GLY A 112 -6.94 47.49 4.44
N LEU A 113 -8.27 47.40 4.34
CA LEU A 113 -9.01 47.83 3.16
C LEU A 113 -8.79 49.32 2.87
N CYS A 114 -8.81 49.67 1.59
CA CYS A 114 -8.78 51.06 1.17
C CYS A 114 -9.95 51.86 1.75
N PRO A 115 -9.69 53.04 2.33
CA PRO A 115 -10.76 53.92 2.80
C PRO A 115 -11.58 54.44 1.63
N VAL A 116 -12.90 54.55 1.85
CA VAL A 116 -13.82 55.18 0.90
C VAL A 116 -13.43 56.64 0.72
N THR A 117 -13.25 57.09 -0.52
CA THR A 117 -12.82 58.46 -0.84
C THR A 117 -14.01 59.28 -1.32
N ASP A 118 -14.35 60.36 -0.62
CA ASP A 118 -15.45 61.24 -0.99
C ASP A 118 -15.27 61.82 -2.40
N GLY A 119 -16.31 61.75 -3.24
CA GLY A 119 -16.32 62.31 -4.60
C GLY A 119 -15.87 61.36 -5.72
N LYS A 120 -15.49 60.11 -5.43
CA LYS A 120 -15.23 59.05 -6.44
C LYS A 120 -16.27 57.95 -6.34
N SER A 121 -17.00 57.68 -7.42
CA SER A 121 -17.91 56.53 -7.50
C SER A 121 -17.12 55.26 -7.83
N LEU A 122 -16.47 54.68 -6.82
CA LEU A 122 -15.74 53.42 -6.95
C LEU A 122 -16.67 52.24 -6.68
N PRO A 123 -16.54 51.13 -7.44
CA PRO A 123 -17.12 49.85 -7.06
C PRO A 123 -16.63 49.43 -5.67
N ALA A 124 -17.44 48.69 -4.91
CA ALA A 124 -17.01 48.12 -3.65
C ALA A 124 -15.80 47.21 -3.90
N SER A 125 -14.63 47.60 -3.39
CA SER A 125 -13.36 46.90 -3.62
C SER A 125 -12.81 46.32 -2.34
N VAL A 126 -12.25 45.11 -2.45
CA VAL A 126 -11.53 44.41 -1.36
C VAL A 126 -10.03 44.74 -1.35
N ALA A 127 -9.61 45.74 -2.13
CA ALA A 127 -8.22 46.14 -2.27
C ALA A 127 -7.71 46.92 -1.05
N ALA A 128 -6.40 46.86 -0.84
CA ALA A 128 -5.66 47.67 0.12
C ALA A 128 -4.83 48.73 -0.61
N CYS A 129 -4.55 49.85 0.05
CA CYS A 129 -3.74 50.92 -0.53
C CYS A 129 -2.70 51.45 0.45
N SER A 130 -1.56 51.85 -0.12
CA SER A 130 -0.43 52.42 0.60
C SER A 130 0.12 53.64 -0.15
N ASN A 131 1.05 54.36 0.48
CA ASN A 131 1.74 55.52 -0.12
C ASN A 131 3.14 55.15 -0.63
N THR A 132 3.36 53.89 -1.00
CA THR A 132 4.61 53.46 -1.63
C THR A 132 4.65 53.97 -3.08
N LEU A 133 5.72 54.67 -3.45
CA LEU A 133 5.89 55.25 -4.79
C LEU A 133 6.79 54.37 -5.66
N LEU A 134 6.57 54.41 -6.97
CA LEU A 134 7.51 53.87 -7.93
C LEU A 134 8.87 54.57 -7.80
N PRO A 135 9.99 53.82 -7.79
CA PRO A 135 11.31 54.42 -7.84
C PRO A 135 11.50 55.33 -9.06
N GLU A 136 12.22 56.44 -8.90
CA GLU A 136 12.63 57.24 -10.05
C GLU A 136 13.62 56.46 -10.93
N VAL A 137 13.36 56.44 -12.23
CA VAL A 137 14.34 55.95 -13.20
C VAL A 137 15.51 56.94 -13.20
N ALA A 138 16.68 56.49 -12.74
CA ALA A 138 17.90 57.30 -12.79
C ALA A 138 18.17 57.71 -14.25
N PRO A 139 18.40 59.00 -14.53
CA PRO A 139 18.67 59.42 -15.89
C PRO A 139 20.03 58.86 -16.34
N SER A 140 20.06 58.27 -17.53
CA SER A 140 21.29 57.90 -18.22
C SER A 140 22.01 59.17 -18.68
N HIS A 141 22.86 59.74 -17.83
CA HIS A 141 23.68 60.90 -18.19
C HIS A 141 25.14 60.50 -18.41
N THR A 142 25.50 60.25 -19.67
CA THR A 142 26.85 60.47 -20.18
C THR A 142 27.00 61.96 -20.48
N GLY A 143 27.42 62.75 -19.51
CA GLY A 143 27.70 64.18 -19.72
C GLY A 143 27.96 64.92 -18.40
N THR A 144 29.20 65.36 -18.20
CA THR A 144 29.61 66.24 -17.11
C THR A 144 28.88 67.58 -17.19
N TYR A 145 28.10 67.92 -16.16
CA TYR A 145 27.54 69.25 -16.00
C TYR A 145 27.80 69.79 -14.57
N ASP A 146 28.26 71.04 -14.54
CA ASP A 146 28.65 71.87 -13.40
C ASP A 146 27.39 72.34 -12.62
N PRO A 147 27.33 72.23 -11.28
CA PRO A 147 26.12 72.56 -10.55
C PRO A 147 25.94 74.08 -10.43
N GLY A 148 25.06 74.63 -11.28
CA GLY A 148 24.54 75.98 -11.10
C GLY A 148 23.71 76.10 -9.80
N PRO A 149 23.57 77.31 -9.22
CA PRO A 149 22.96 77.51 -7.91
C PRO A 149 21.48 77.11 -7.89
N MET A 150 21.10 76.31 -6.90
CA MET A 150 19.70 75.96 -6.63
C MET A 150 18.88 77.21 -6.31
N VAL A 151 17.89 77.50 -7.16
CA VAL A 151 16.83 78.46 -6.86
C VAL A 151 15.70 77.70 -6.16
N ALA A 152 15.47 77.99 -4.88
CA ALA A 152 14.31 77.49 -4.17
C ALA A 152 13.03 78.11 -4.77
N PRO A 153 11.99 77.32 -5.10
CA PRO A 153 10.76 77.87 -5.67
C PRO A 153 10.06 78.78 -4.67
N SER A 154 9.66 79.96 -5.12
CA SER A 154 9.03 81.04 -4.33
C SER A 154 7.57 80.78 -3.94
N VAL A 155 7.05 79.58 -4.20
CA VAL A 155 5.66 79.20 -3.93
C VAL A 155 5.67 77.85 -3.21
N PRO A 156 4.94 77.68 -2.09
CA PRO A 156 4.82 76.38 -1.44
C PRO A 156 4.29 75.36 -2.46
N VAL A 157 4.96 74.23 -2.61
CA VAL A 157 4.60 73.16 -3.58
C VAL A 157 3.15 72.67 -3.41
N ALA A 158 2.57 72.89 -2.22
CA ALA A 158 1.16 72.65 -1.91
C ALA A 158 0.16 73.48 -2.76
N SER A 159 0.61 74.53 -3.45
CA SER A 159 -0.24 75.40 -4.28
C SER A 159 -0.33 75.01 -5.77
N LEU A 160 0.42 73.99 -6.20
CA LEU A 160 0.46 73.54 -7.61
C LEU A 160 -0.53 72.42 -7.97
N GLY A 161 -1.42 72.04 -7.04
CA GLY A 161 -2.33 70.90 -7.22
C GLY A 161 -1.59 69.55 -7.15
N ALA A 162 -2.33 68.47 -6.87
CA ALA A 162 -1.75 67.14 -6.87
C ALA A 162 -1.29 66.76 -8.30
N ARG A 163 0.01 66.48 -8.46
CA ARG A 163 0.56 65.96 -9.73
C ARG A 163 -0.13 64.63 -10.06
N ALA A 164 -0.77 64.56 -11.22
CA ALA A 164 -1.34 63.30 -11.71
C ALA A 164 -0.23 62.27 -11.98
N PRO A 165 -0.45 60.99 -11.65
CA PRO A 165 0.51 59.94 -11.99
C PRO A 165 0.75 59.87 -13.50
N THR A 166 2.00 59.60 -13.88
CA THR A 166 2.44 59.47 -15.28
C THR A 166 3.03 58.10 -15.60
N ARG A 167 3.33 57.29 -14.58
CA ARG A 167 3.81 55.92 -14.72
C ARG A 167 3.11 54.99 -13.75
N LEU A 168 2.92 53.74 -14.18
CA LEU A 168 2.31 52.68 -13.41
C LEU A 168 3.05 51.37 -13.68
N SER A 169 3.24 50.55 -12.65
CA SER A 169 3.75 49.19 -12.79
C SER A 169 2.86 48.23 -12.01
N LEU A 170 2.68 47.03 -12.55
CA LEU A 170 1.93 45.95 -11.93
C LEU A 170 2.88 44.76 -11.70
N THR A 171 2.90 44.26 -10.46
CA THR A 171 3.69 43.09 -10.05
C THR A 171 2.80 42.07 -9.36
N SER A 172 3.11 40.78 -9.49
CA SER A 172 2.54 39.72 -8.64
C SER A 172 3.55 39.22 -7.61
N SER A 173 3.05 38.65 -6.52
CA SER A 173 3.89 37.90 -5.57
C SER A 173 4.35 36.54 -6.12
N ALA A 174 3.67 36.02 -7.14
CA ALA A 174 3.99 34.76 -7.81
C ALA A 174 3.50 34.76 -9.26
N GLU A 175 4.28 34.16 -10.17
CA GLU A 175 3.92 33.95 -11.58
C GLU A 175 3.09 32.67 -11.79
N MET A 176 3.22 31.70 -10.87
CA MET A 176 2.47 30.44 -10.87
C MET A 176 2.07 30.08 -9.44
N VAL A 177 0.83 29.66 -9.26
CA VAL A 177 0.26 29.21 -7.98
C VAL A 177 -0.57 27.93 -8.20
N GLN A 178 -0.77 27.12 -7.15
CA GLN A 178 -1.73 26.02 -7.24
C GLN A 178 -3.14 26.57 -7.43
N ALA A 179 -4.01 25.80 -8.10
CA ALA A 179 -5.42 26.13 -8.23
C ALA A 179 -6.04 26.55 -6.89
N THR A 180 -6.87 27.60 -6.92
CA THR A 180 -7.55 28.22 -5.77
C THR A 180 -6.64 28.91 -4.74
N LYS A 181 -5.30 28.81 -4.85
CA LYS A 181 -4.39 29.58 -3.99
C LYS A 181 -4.33 31.04 -4.45
N GLN A 182 -4.04 31.91 -3.48
CA GLN A 182 -4.01 33.36 -3.69
C GLN A 182 -2.62 33.82 -4.14
N THR A 183 -2.59 34.78 -5.06
CA THR A 183 -1.43 35.63 -5.36
C THR A 183 -1.78 37.09 -5.06
N ALA A 184 -0.82 37.90 -4.63
CA ALA A 184 -1.03 39.32 -4.43
C ALA A 184 -0.65 40.09 -5.72
N LEU A 185 -1.62 40.81 -6.30
CA LEU A 185 -1.39 41.75 -7.40
C LEU A 185 -1.20 43.14 -6.80
N THR A 186 -0.11 43.83 -7.16
CA THR A 186 0.23 45.16 -6.63
C THR A 186 0.54 46.12 -7.76
N ALA A 187 -0.33 47.11 -7.95
CA ALA A 187 -0.13 48.21 -8.88
C ALA A 187 0.46 49.41 -8.13
N THR A 188 1.62 49.91 -8.56
CA THR A 188 2.32 51.05 -7.93
C THR A 188 2.49 52.17 -8.93
N ALA A 189 2.12 53.40 -8.56
CA ALA A 189 2.18 54.61 -9.36
C ALA A 189 3.33 55.53 -8.91
N ASP A 190 3.76 56.43 -9.79
CA ASP A 190 4.83 57.41 -9.52
C ASP A 190 4.36 58.67 -8.77
N ALA A 191 3.05 58.82 -8.58
CA ALA A 191 2.43 59.83 -7.73
C ALA A 191 1.17 59.27 -7.05
N THR A 192 0.69 59.94 -6.01
CA THR A 192 -0.57 59.55 -5.34
C THR A 192 -1.80 59.98 -6.14
N VAL A 193 -2.83 59.13 -6.17
CA VAL A 193 -4.16 59.49 -6.70
C VAL A 193 -5.04 60.20 -5.66
N THR A 194 -4.58 60.31 -4.40
CA THR A 194 -5.28 61.00 -3.31
C THR A 194 -5.49 62.47 -3.67
N GLY A 195 -6.72 62.97 -3.55
CA GLY A 195 -7.05 64.35 -3.92
C GLY A 195 -7.17 64.63 -5.42
N THR A 196 -7.02 63.61 -6.29
CA THR A 196 -7.31 63.70 -7.74
C THR A 196 -8.69 63.13 -8.07
N THR A 197 -9.14 63.21 -9.33
CA THR A 197 -10.34 62.50 -9.82
C THR A 197 -10.04 61.08 -10.35
N LEU A 198 -8.80 60.61 -10.24
CA LEU A 198 -8.32 59.35 -10.78
C LEU A 198 -8.26 58.25 -9.71
N ALA A 199 -8.26 56.99 -10.11
CA ALA A 199 -8.07 55.80 -9.28
C ALA A 199 -7.08 54.85 -9.94
N ILE A 200 -6.46 53.98 -9.13
CA ILE A 200 -5.66 52.86 -9.63
C ILE A 200 -6.60 51.65 -9.72
N GLU A 201 -6.84 51.13 -10.91
CA GLU A 201 -7.71 49.99 -11.17
C GLU A 201 -6.93 48.83 -11.78
N ILE A 202 -7.12 47.62 -11.27
CA ILE A 202 -6.50 46.38 -11.78
C ILE A 202 -7.58 45.57 -12.48
N PHE A 203 -7.31 45.16 -13.72
CA PHE A 203 -8.20 44.33 -14.52
C PHE A 203 -7.56 42.97 -14.80
N ASP A 204 -8.39 41.93 -14.78
CA ASP A 204 -8.11 40.65 -15.41
C ASP A 204 -8.60 40.75 -16.86
N LEU A 205 -7.64 40.78 -17.78
CA LEU A 205 -7.84 40.93 -19.21
C LEU A 205 -8.38 39.65 -19.84
N THR A 206 -8.22 38.48 -19.19
CA THR A 206 -8.71 37.20 -19.71
C THR A 206 -10.25 37.15 -19.75
N PRO A 207 -10.98 37.37 -18.64
CA PRO A 207 -12.43 37.53 -18.63
C PRO A 207 -12.89 38.98 -18.88
N GLY A 208 -11.98 39.96 -18.83
CA GLY A 208 -12.29 41.39 -19.00
C GLY A 208 -12.92 42.06 -17.77
N THR A 209 -12.60 41.58 -16.55
CA THR A 209 -13.26 42.01 -15.31
C THR A 209 -12.37 42.92 -14.45
N LEU A 210 -12.98 43.91 -13.80
CA LEU A 210 -12.32 44.72 -12.78
C LEU A 210 -12.07 43.87 -11.52
N VAL A 211 -10.81 43.78 -11.08
CA VAL A 211 -10.36 42.99 -9.92
C VAL A 211 -10.25 43.86 -8.67
N ALA A 212 -9.73 45.07 -8.82
CA ALA A 212 -9.46 45.98 -7.71
C ALA A 212 -9.52 47.45 -8.14
N ALA A 213 -9.93 48.33 -7.23
CA ALA A 213 -9.99 49.76 -7.46
C ALA A 213 -9.62 50.54 -6.19
N CYS A 214 -8.59 51.38 -6.27
CA CYS A 214 -8.09 52.18 -5.17
C CYS A 214 -8.19 53.68 -5.48
N GLY A 215 -9.06 54.38 -4.74
CA GLY A 215 -9.28 55.83 -4.85
C GLY A 215 -8.25 56.70 -4.12
N ALA A 216 -7.40 56.10 -3.31
CA ALA A 216 -6.41 56.79 -2.49
C ALA A 216 -5.08 56.02 -2.51
N GLY A 217 -4.02 56.67 -2.04
CA GLY A 217 -2.66 56.12 -2.04
C GLY A 217 -1.95 56.29 -3.38
N SER A 218 -0.76 55.72 -3.48
CA SER A 218 0.02 55.57 -4.73
C SER A 218 0.22 54.11 -5.10
N GLN A 219 -0.30 53.19 -4.30
CA GLN A 219 -0.23 51.75 -4.54
C GLN A 219 -1.58 51.11 -4.23
N CYS A 220 -1.99 50.16 -5.06
CA CYS A 220 -3.20 49.37 -4.95
C CYS A 220 -2.85 47.88 -4.95
N SER A 221 -3.27 47.14 -3.93
CA SER A 221 -2.98 45.71 -3.77
C SER A 221 -4.25 44.90 -3.56
N VAL A 222 -4.30 43.70 -4.15
CA VAL A 222 -5.43 42.76 -4.02
C VAL A 222 -4.93 41.32 -4.04
N ALA A 223 -5.52 40.44 -3.23
CA ALA A 223 -5.28 39.00 -3.35
C ALA A 223 -6.26 38.41 -4.36
N TYR A 224 -5.76 37.58 -5.27
CA TYR A 224 -6.56 36.98 -6.35
C TYR A 224 -6.35 35.47 -6.40
N ALA A 225 -7.43 34.71 -6.57
CA ALA A 225 -7.40 33.26 -6.73
C ALA A 225 -8.31 32.81 -7.88
N ALA A 226 -7.79 32.02 -8.80
CA ALA A 226 -8.54 31.40 -9.90
C ALA A 226 -8.55 29.87 -9.77
N ALA A 227 -9.47 29.22 -10.48
CA ALA A 227 -9.60 27.77 -10.44
C ALA A 227 -8.60 27.08 -11.39
N SER A 228 -8.26 27.69 -12.53
CA SER A 228 -7.39 27.08 -13.52
C SER A 228 -6.82 28.08 -14.53
N GLY A 229 -5.81 27.65 -15.29
CA GLY A 229 -5.37 28.37 -16.49
C GLY A 229 -4.47 29.57 -16.23
N ILE A 230 -4.19 30.33 -17.29
CA ILE A 230 -3.36 31.54 -17.24
C ILE A 230 -4.26 32.76 -17.38
N HIS A 231 -4.12 33.70 -16.44
CA HIS A 231 -4.82 34.97 -16.44
C HIS A 231 -3.85 36.12 -16.72
N ASP A 232 -4.23 37.00 -17.63
CA ASP A 232 -3.46 38.19 -17.99
C ASP A 232 -4.02 39.41 -17.29
N PHE A 233 -3.17 40.23 -16.68
CA PHE A 233 -3.56 41.40 -15.91
C PHE A 233 -2.90 42.67 -16.43
N ALA A 234 -3.61 43.79 -16.32
CA ALA A 234 -3.04 45.13 -16.42
C ALA A 234 -3.75 46.07 -15.45
N ALA A 235 -3.02 47.07 -14.99
CA ALA A 235 -3.54 48.13 -14.16
C ALA A 235 -3.58 49.45 -14.94
N PHE A 236 -4.47 50.35 -14.53
CA PHE A 236 -4.66 51.65 -15.15
C PHE A 236 -4.84 52.74 -14.08
N VAL A 237 -4.22 53.90 -14.31
CA VAL A 237 -4.64 55.13 -13.65
C VAL A 237 -5.66 55.83 -14.53
N THR A 238 -6.91 55.85 -14.08
CA THR A 238 -8.06 56.32 -14.87
C THR A 238 -9.12 56.96 -13.98
N ARG A 239 -10.10 57.66 -14.55
CA ARG A 239 -11.35 57.93 -13.81
C ARG A 239 -12.07 56.59 -13.57
N PRO A 240 -12.71 56.41 -12.39
CA PRO A 240 -13.36 55.14 -12.05
C PRO A 240 -14.25 54.61 -13.18
N THR A 241 -14.04 53.37 -13.58
CA THR A 241 -14.75 52.72 -14.69
C THR A 241 -14.97 51.23 -14.43
N SER A 242 -15.94 50.63 -15.11
CA SER A 242 -16.24 49.20 -15.01
C SER A 242 -15.70 48.38 -16.19
N SER A 243 -15.18 49.05 -17.22
CA SER A 243 -14.60 48.43 -18.42
C SER A 243 -13.14 48.83 -18.59
N ILE A 244 -12.34 47.95 -19.20
CA ILE A 244 -10.93 48.19 -19.51
C ILE A 244 -10.78 49.52 -20.27
N PRO A 245 -10.04 50.50 -19.71
CA PRO A 245 -9.84 51.80 -20.34
C PRO A 245 -9.00 51.71 -21.62
N ASP A 246 -9.24 52.63 -22.57
CA ASP A 246 -8.30 52.87 -23.65
C ASP A 246 -7.04 53.57 -23.11
N SER A 247 -5.87 53.08 -23.52
CA SER A 247 -4.55 53.67 -23.29
C SER A 247 -4.42 55.14 -23.72
N SER A 248 -5.29 55.65 -24.59
CA SER A 248 -5.31 57.07 -25.00
C SER A 248 -5.85 58.01 -23.91
N VAL A 249 -6.59 57.48 -22.92
CA VAL A 249 -7.26 58.25 -21.86
C VAL A 249 -6.87 57.82 -20.44
N ALA A 250 -6.02 56.81 -20.30
CA ALA A 250 -5.53 56.26 -19.04
C ALA A 250 -4.02 56.02 -19.08
N VAL A 251 -3.38 55.92 -17.91
CA VAL A 251 -1.97 55.52 -17.81
C VAL A 251 -1.90 54.01 -17.56
N PRO A 252 -1.49 53.18 -18.53
CA PRO A 252 -1.43 51.73 -18.35
C PRO A 252 -0.16 51.28 -17.62
N SER A 253 -0.22 50.12 -16.96
CA SER A 253 0.94 49.38 -16.48
C SER A 253 1.55 48.47 -17.56
N ASN A 254 2.62 47.76 -17.20
CA ASN A 254 2.99 46.52 -17.90
C ASN A 254 1.88 45.47 -17.82
N HIS A 255 1.88 44.54 -18.78
CA HIS A 255 1.10 43.30 -18.68
C HIS A 255 1.79 42.32 -17.74
N LEU A 256 0.99 41.49 -17.08
CA LEU A 256 1.45 40.48 -16.14
C LEU A 256 0.58 39.22 -16.29
N SER A 257 1.19 38.06 -16.48
CA SER A 257 0.47 36.78 -16.56
C SER A 257 0.70 35.99 -15.28
N VAL A 258 -0.36 35.39 -14.72
CA VAL A 258 -0.26 34.45 -13.60
C VAL A 258 -1.01 33.17 -13.94
N GLY A 259 -0.38 32.00 -13.69
CA GLY A 259 -1.00 30.70 -13.90
C GLY A 259 -1.49 30.02 -12.63
N TRP A 260 -2.68 29.41 -12.70
CA TRP A 260 -3.26 28.52 -11.69
C TRP A 260 -3.18 27.07 -12.14
N LEU A 261 -2.24 26.35 -11.55
CA LEU A 261 -1.89 24.99 -11.91
C LEU A 261 -2.67 23.97 -11.09
N ASP A 262 -3.29 23.01 -11.77
CA ASP A 262 -3.88 21.82 -11.17
C ASP A 262 -3.54 20.58 -12.00
N SER A 263 -3.75 19.40 -11.41
CA SER A 263 -3.57 18.12 -12.08
C SER A 263 -4.69 17.13 -11.76
N GLY A 264 -5.07 16.33 -12.76
CA GLY A 264 -6.08 15.28 -12.64
C GLY A 264 -5.59 13.95 -13.19
N ILE A 265 -6.20 12.86 -12.73
CA ILE A 265 -5.96 11.50 -13.23
C ILE A 265 -7.28 10.77 -13.41
N THR A 266 -7.36 9.95 -14.46
CA THR A 266 -8.48 9.05 -14.73
C THR A 266 -7.96 7.72 -15.29
N ALA A 267 -8.69 6.64 -15.03
CA ALA A 267 -8.40 5.32 -15.57
C ALA A 267 -9.65 4.77 -16.28
N SER A 268 -9.47 4.06 -17.40
CA SER A 268 -10.58 3.51 -18.19
C SER A 268 -11.37 2.44 -17.42
N ASN A 269 -10.70 1.69 -16.56
CA ASN A 269 -11.26 0.71 -15.63
C ASN A 269 -10.40 0.68 -14.37
N THR A 270 -11.01 0.43 -13.22
CA THR A 270 -10.32 0.33 -11.93
C THR A 270 -10.12 -1.11 -11.47
N VAL A 271 -10.79 -2.09 -12.11
CA VAL A 271 -10.62 -3.53 -11.83
C VAL A 271 -10.56 -4.29 -13.16
N VAL A 272 -9.47 -5.01 -13.41
CA VAL A 272 -9.25 -5.78 -14.66
C VAL A 272 -8.56 -7.12 -14.36
N GLY A 273 -8.63 -8.09 -15.27
CA GLY A 273 -7.86 -9.33 -15.15
C GLY A 273 -6.36 -9.16 -15.37
N GLN A 274 -5.59 -10.17 -14.99
CA GLN A 274 -4.14 -10.20 -15.22
C GLN A 274 -3.85 -10.12 -16.73
N GLY A 275 -2.85 -9.32 -17.11
CA GLY A 275 -2.46 -9.05 -18.50
C GLY A 275 -3.41 -8.14 -19.28
N GLN A 276 -4.57 -7.78 -18.73
CA GLN A 276 -5.49 -6.83 -19.37
C GLN A 276 -4.96 -5.41 -19.27
N SER A 277 -5.30 -4.60 -20.27
CA SER A 277 -4.83 -3.23 -20.39
C SER A 277 -5.79 -2.22 -19.77
N VAL A 278 -5.24 -1.27 -19.02
CA VAL A 278 -5.95 -0.10 -18.50
C VAL A 278 -5.36 1.15 -19.13
N THR A 279 -6.18 2.01 -19.71
CA THR A 279 -5.73 3.31 -20.20
C THR A 279 -5.83 4.33 -19.09
N VAL A 280 -4.71 4.96 -18.75
CA VAL A 280 -4.60 6.03 -17.79
C VAL A 280 -4.41 7.34 -18.54
N ALA A 281 -5.18 8.35 -18.16
CA ALA A 281 -5.10 9.70 -18.69
C ALA A 281 -4.93 10.69 -17.55
N VAL A 282 -3.84 11.43 -17.60
CA VAL A 282 -3.57 12.53 -16.66
C VAL A 282 -3.73 13.87 -17.35
N THR A 283 -4.10 14.89 -16.60
CA THR A 283 -4.39 16.23 -17.11
C THR A 283 -3.64 17.30 -16.33
N SER A 284 -3.41 18.43 -16.98
CA SER A 284 -2.96 19.69 -16.37
C SER A 284 -3.79 20.85 -16.91
N THR A 285 -4.01 21.86 -16.07
CA THR A 285 -4.71 23.10 -16.47
C THR A 285 -3.87 24.01 -17.36
N ILE A 286 -2.56 23.80 -17.46
CA ILE A 286 -1.63 24.63 -18.24
C ILE A 286 -0.77 23.71 -19.11
N ASP A 287 -0.47 24.13 -20.35
CA ASP A 287 0.42 23.36 -21.22
C ASP A 287 1.83 23.32 -20.61
N VAL A 288 2.29 22.10 -20.29
CA VAL A 288 3.55 21.89 -19.59
C VAL A 288 4.76 22.31 -20.44
N ARG A 289 4.64 22.36 -21.77
CA ARG A 289 5.73 22.82 -22.65
C ARG A 289 6.05 24.30 -22.42
N GLN A 290 5.01 25.12 -22.27
CA GLN A 290 5.15 26.57 -22.11
C GLN A 290 5.77 26.93 -20.75
N SER A 291 5.51 26.10 -19.74
CA SER A 291 6.02 26.29 -18.39
C SER A 291 7.36 25.58 -18.12
N GLY A 292 7.92 24.87 -19.11
CA GLY A 292 9.17 24.11 -18.94
C GLY A 292 9.04 22.91 -17.99
N ARG A 293 7.83 22.35 -17.89
CA ARG A 293 7.45 21.28 -16.95
C ARG A 293 7.11 19.99 -17.69
N TRP A 294 6.91 18.92 -16.93
CA TRP A 294 6.43 17.64 -17.38
C TRP A 294 5.16 17.25 -16.64
N LEU A 295 4.24 16.63 -17.37
CA LEU A 295 3.06 15.98 -16.82
C LEU A 295 3.35 14.49 -16.71
N GLU A 296 3.43 13.98 -15.49
CA GLU A 296 3.91 12.64 -15.17
C GLU A 296 2.78 11.74 -14.66
N ILE A 297 2.89 10.45 -14.98
CA ILE A 297 2.10 9.39 -14.38
C ILE A 297 3.04 8.66 -13.44
N TYR A 298 2.72 8.66 -12.14
CA TYR A 298 3.55 8.05 -11.11
C TYR A 298 2.78 6.95 -10.39
N ASP A 299 3.47 5.85 -10.12
CA ASP A 299 2.94 4.72 -9.36
C ASP A 299 3.56 4.75 -7.96
N LEU A 300 2.74 5.12 -6.98
CA LEU A 300 3.16 5.23 -5.58
C LEU A 300 3.41 3.84 -4.97
N THR A 301 2.68 2.82 -5.41
CA THR A 301 2.89 1.44 -4.95
C THR A 301 4.24 0.91 -5.42
N ALA A 302 4.60 1.15 -6.68
CA ALA A 302 5.90 0.77 -7.22
C ALA A 302 7.03 1.76 -6.87
N GLY A 303 6.72 2.91 -6.29
CA GLY A 303 7.67 3.97 -5.98
C GLY A 303 8.39 4.53 -7.21
N SER A 304 7.79 4.47 -8.40
CA SER A 304 8.46 4.85 -9.65
C SER A 304 7.56 5.57 -10.65
N ARG A 305 8.18 6.39 -11.49
CA ARG A 305 7.49 7.09 -12.59
C ARG A 305 7.18 6.12 -13.71
N VAL A 306 5.91 6.00 -14.06
CA VAL A 306 5.42 5.16 -15.17
C VAL A 306 5.85 5.74 -16.51
N THR A 307 5.47 7.00 -16.77
CA THR A 307 5.85 7.75 -17.99
C THR A 307 5.57 9.24 -17.80
N TYR A 308 5.87 10.07 -18.79
CA TYR A 308 5.66 11.52 -18.74
C TYR A 308 5.42 12.12 -20.12
N CYS A 309 4.74 13.26 -20.18
CA CYS A 309 4.64 14.11 -21.36
C CYS A 309 5.36 15.43 -21.15
N SER A 310 6.13 15.86 -22.14
CA SER A 310 6.84 17.15 -22.15
C SER A 310 6.06 18.29 -22.80
N ARG A 311 4.83 18.01 -23.26
CA ARG A 311 3.94 18.97 -23.91
C ARG A 311 2.49 18.54 -23.80
N GLY A 312 1.60 19.51 -24.01
CA GLY A 312 0.16 19.29 -23.97
C GLY A 312 -0.39 19.42 -22.56
N THR A 313 -1.72 19.32 -22.48
CA THR A 313 -2.48 19.38 -21.22
C THR A 313 -3.05 18.01 -20.84
N VAL A 314 -2.94 17.01 -21.72
CA VAL A 314 -3.37 15.64 -21.47
C VAL A 314 -2.24 14.69 -21.86
N CYS A 315 -1.92 13.76 -20.97
CA CYS A 315 -0.93 12.72 -21.19
C CYS A 315 -1.59 11.36 -20.96
N THR A 316 -1.51 10.45 -21.94
CA THR A 316 -2.21 9.17 -21.90
C THR A 316 -1.28 8.00 -22.21
N THR A 317 -1.43 6.91 -21.45
CA THR A 317 -0.71 5.65 -21.66
C THR A 317 -1.65 4.48 -21.36
N SER A 318 -1.43 3.33 -21.96
CA SER A 318 -2.04 2.08 -21.51
C SER A 318 -1.05 1.29 -20.65
N MET A 319 -1.53 0.70 -19.56
CA MET A 319 -0.76 -0.08 -18.59
C MET A 319 -1.26 -1.52 -18.56
N LYS A 320 -0.38 -2.48 -18.27
CA LYS A 320 -0.68 -3.91 -18.07
C LYS A 320 0.18 -4.45 -16.92
N GLN A 321 -0.38 -5.33 -16.10
CA GLN A 321 0.38 -6.10 -15.12
C GLN A 321 0.16 -7.59 -15.35
N SER A 322 1.24 -8.37 -15.37
CA SER A 322 1.17 -9.83 -15.52
C SER A 322 0.80 -10.53 -14.22
N THR A 323 1.02 -9.87 -13.08
CA THR A 323 0.69 -10.35 -11.74
C THR A 323 -0.48 -9.54 -11.20
N GLY A 324 -1.32 -10.17 -10.37
CA GLY A 324 -2.37 -9.45 -9.67
C GLY A 324 -1.81 -8.54 -8.57
N GLY A 325 -2.51 -7.46 -8.28
CA GLY A 325 -2.08 -6.43 -7.34
C GLY A 325 -2.92 -5.16 -7.47
N VAL A 326 -2.77 -4.25 -6.50
CA VAL A 326 -3.42 -2.94 -6.51
C VAL A 326 -2.33 -1.89 -6.67
N HIS A 327 -2.49 -0.99 -7.63
CA HIS A 327 -1.57 0.11 -7.87
C HIS A 327 -2.26 1.45 -7.60
N GLU A 328 -1.62 2.27 -6.77
CA GLU A 328 -2.02 3.64 -6.48
C GLU A 328 -1.31 4.59 -7.44
N LEU A 329 -2.08 5.20 -8.34
CA LEU A 329 -1.56 6.07 -9.40
C LEU A 329 -1.95 7.52 -9.16
N VAL A 330 -1.02 8.43 -9.44
CA VAL A 330 -1.22 9.88 -9.33
C VAL A 330 -0.66 10.60 -10.54
N ALA A 331 -1.26 11.74 -10.86
CA ALA A 331 -0.73 12.69 -11.81
C ALA A 331 0.13 13.73 -11.08
N TYR A 332 1.31 13.99 -11.65
CA TYR A 332 2.23 15.01 -11.15
C TYR A 332 2.52 16.04 -12.25
N VAL A 333 2.48 17.33 -11.90
CA VAL A 333 3.11 18.38 -12.69
C VAL A 333 4.31 18.91 -11.92
N ASN A 334 5.51 18.60 -12.41
CA ASN A 334 6.74 18.90 -11.70
C ASN A 334 7.06 20.41 -11.61
N GLY A 335 7.98 20.76 -10.70
CA GLY A 335 8.44 22.14 -10.46
C GLY A 335 7.81 22.79 -9.24
N GLN A 336 8.08 24.09 -9.01
CA GLN A 336 7.54 24.85 -7.88
C GLN A 336 6.62 25.98 -8.38
N PRO A 337 5.36 26.07 -7.90
CA PRO A 337 4.68 25.07 -7.10
C PRO A 337 4.45 23.78 -7.90
N GLU A 338 4.36 22.65 -7.18
CA GLU A 338 3.97 21.36 -7.73
C GLU A 338 2.44 21.23 -7.74
N ALA A 339 1.88 20.46 -8.67
CA ALA A 339 0.48 20.07 -8.65
C ALA A 339 0.36 18.54 -8.68
N ILE A 340 -0.44 17.99 -7.77
CA ILE A 340 -0.59 16.55 -7.55
C ILE A 340 -2.08 16.25 -7.53
N SER A 341 -2.52 15.29 -8.33
CA SER A 341 -3.93 14.86 -8.34
C SER A 341 -4.29 14.04 -7.08
N GLN A 342 -5.58 13.88 -6.83
CA GLN A 342 -6.04 12.77 -6.00
C GLN A 342 -5.68 11.44 -6.66
N PRO A 343 -5.34 10.38 -5.90
CA PRO A 343 -4.95 9.09 -6.46
C PRO A 343 -6.13 8.35 -7.09
N VAL A 344 -5.84 7.52 -8.09
CA VAL A 344 -6.74 6.48 -8.59
C VAL A 344 -6.13 5.11 -8.31
N TYR A 345 -6.97 4.17 -7.87
CA TYR A 345 -6.56 2.79 -7.59
C TYR A 345 -6.94 1.90 -8.78
N VAL A 346 -5.96 1.17 -9.30
CA VAL A 346 -6.16 0.20 -10.38
C VAL A 346 -5.78 -1.19 -9.88
N THR A 347 -6.74 -2.10 -9.89
CA THR A 347 -6.58 -3.49 -9.44
C THR A 347 -6.48 -4.43 -10.63
N TRP A 348 -5.36 -5.15 -10.74
CA TRP A 348 -5.27 -6.37 -11.53
C TRP A 348 -5.66 -7.55 -10.62
N LEU A 349 -6.68 -8.28 -11.03
CA LEU A 349 -7.30 -9.32 -10.21
C LEU A 349 -6.31 -10.41 -9.84
N ASP A 350 -6.39 -10.87 -8.60
CA ASP A 350 -5.73 -12.07 -8.12
C ASP A 350 -6.69 -12.94 -7.34
N VAL A 351 -6.37 -14.23 -7.23
CA VAL A 351 -7.14 -15.16 -6.40
C VAL A 351 -6.25 -16.17 -5.69
N SER A 352 -6.37 -16.26 -4.38
CA SER A 352 -5.77 -17.30 -3.56
C SER A 352 -6.79 -18.37 -3.20
N LEU A 353 -6.33 -19.58 -2.89
CA LEU A 353 -7.15 -20.69 -2.42
C LEU A 353 -6.52 -21.30 -1.17
N THR A 354 -7.36 -21.62 -0.19
CA THR A 354 -6.99 -22.43 0.97
C THR A 354 -7.90 -23.64 1.05
N ALA A 355 -7.34 -24.80 1.40
CA ALA A 355 -8.05 -26.06 1.51
C ALA A 355 -7.72 -26.75 2.83
N ARG A 356 -8.71 -26.90 3.71
CA ARG A 356 -8.54 -27.55 5.02
C ARG A 356 -9.46 -28.75 5.13
N SER A 357 -8.97 -29.89 5.61
CA SER A 357 -9.85 -31.03 5.94
C SER A 357 -10.10 -31.10 7.45
N ILE A 358 -11.37 -31.29 7.84
CA ILE A 358 -11.76 -31.52 9.24
C ILE A 358 -12.45 -32.89 9.26
N GLY A 359 -11.66 -33.96 9.40
CA GLY A 359 -12.19 -35.32 9.40
C GLY A 359 -11.09 -36.38 9.50
N PRO A 360 -11.43 -37.62 9.89
CA PRO A 360 -10.45 -38.69 10.06
C PRO A 360 -9.67 -38.93 8.76
N LYS A 361 -8.42 -39.40 8.90
CA LYS A 361 -7.40 -39.65 7.86
C LYS A 361 -7.87 -40.42 6.60
N THR A 362 -9.06 -41.01 6.62
CA THR A 362 -9.70 -41.67 5.49
C THR A 362 -11.11 -41.13 5.28
N GLY A 363 -11.20 -40.07 4.51
CA GLY A 363 -12.47 -39.47 4.10
C GLY A 363 -13.03 -38.45 5.09
N GLY A 364 -13.41 -37.30 4.53
CA GLY A 364 -13.90 -36.16 5.29
C GLY A 364 -14.20 -34.97 4.40
N THR A 365 -14.86 -33.97 4.99
CA THR A 365 -15.18 -32.71 4.31
C THR A 365 -13.93 -31.84 4.22
N VAL A 366 -13.63 -31.39 3.00
CA VAL A 366 -12.66 -30.35 2.72
C VAL A 366 -13.40 -29.02 2.65
N TYR A 367 -12.97 -28.07 3.46
CA TYR A 367 -13.42 -26.69 3.43
C TYR A 367 -12.46 -25.91 2.53
N LEU A 368 -13.00 -25.37 1.45
CA LEU A 368 -12.27 -24.61 0.44
C LEU A 368 -12.68 -23.14 0.57
N ARG A 369 -11.70 -22.25 0.74
CA ARG A 369 -11.92 -20.81 0.75
C ARG A 369 -11.02 -20.16 -0.28
N ALA A 370 -11.63 -19.64 -1.33
CA ALA A 370 -10.98 -18.80 -2.32
C ALA A 370 -11.16 -17.31 -1.97
N THR A 371 -10.15 -16.49 -2.17
CA THR A 371 -10.16 -15.06 -1.83
C THR A 371 -9.54 -14.21 -2.94
N ALA A 372 -10.27 -13.19 -3.38
CA ALA A 372 -9.84 -12.20 -4.37
C ALA A 372 -9.26 -10.97 -3.69
N ASN A 373 -8.38 -10.27 -4.40
CA ASN A 373 -7.85 -8.95 -3.98
C ASN A 373 -8.81 -7.78 -4.26
N ALA A 374 -10.04 -8.05 -4.74
CA ALA A 374 -11.07 -7.05 -5.00
C ALA A 374 -12.46 -7.59 -4.66
N ASP A 375 -13.39 -6.69 -4.34
CA ASP A 375 -14.82 -7.03 -4.27
C ASP A 375 -15.37 -7.25 -5.69
N LEU A 376 -15.91 -8.44 -5.94
CA LEU A 376 -16.44 -8.81 -7.24
C LEU A 376 -17.91 -8.42 -7.43
N THR A 377 -18.60 -7.89 -6.40
CA THR A 377 -20.05 -7.65 -6.40
C THR A 377 -20.53 -6.88 -7.64
N ASP A 378 -19.89 -5.75 -7.93
CA ASP A 378 -20.27 -4.85 -9.02
C ASP A 378 -19.51 -5.10 -10.35
N THR A 379 -18.72 -6.17 -10.41
CA THR A 379 -17.98 -6.56 -11.62
C THR A 379 -18.82 -7.51 -12.51
N PRO A 380 -18.41 -7.86 -13.74
CA PRO A 380 -19.05 -8.96 -14.48
C PRO A 380 -18.57 -10.35 -14.05
N TRP A 381 -17.57 -10.43 -13.16
CA TRP A 381 -16.89 -11.69 -12.82
C TRP A 381 -17.51 -12.40 -11.62
N VAL A 382 -17.29 -13.70 -11.54
CA VAL A 382 -17.57 -14.57 -10.39
C VAL A 382 -16.31 -15.36 -10.03
N MET A 383 -16.28 -15.91 -8.82
CA MET A 383 -15.22 -16.79 -8.34
C MET A 383 -15.70 -18.23 -8.26
N GLY A 384 -14.92 -19.19 -8.72
CA GLY A 384 -15.22 -20.61 -8.62
C GLY A 384 -14.00 -21.42 -8.17
N VAL A 385 -14.25 -22.55 -7.50
CA VAL A 385 -13.21 -23.53 -7.12
C VAL A 385 -13.37 -24.77 -7.97
N TYR A 386 -12.28 -25.37 -8.39
CA TYR A 386 -12.22 -26.48 -9.32
C TYR A 386 -11.44 -27.65 -8.74
N ASP A 387 -11.94 -28.87 -8.96
CA ASP A 387 -11.20 -30.09 -8.66
C ASP A 387 -10.07 -30.35 -9.68
N GLN A 388 -9.30 -31.42 -9.47
CA GLN A 388 -8.18 -31.82 -10.32
C GLN A 388 -8.63 -32.18 -11.75
N GLN A 389 -9.90 -32.54 -11.93
CA GLN A 389 -10.51 -32.87 -13.22
C GLN A 389 -11.06 -31.63 -13.93
N GLY A 390 -11.00 -30.45 -13.30
CA GLY A 390 -11.49 -29.18 -13.84
C GLY A 390 -13.00 -28.98 -13.68
N HIS A 391 -13.67 -29.74 -12.81
CA HIS A 391 -15.07 -29.53 -12.49
C HIS A 391 -15.25 -28.49 -11.40
N LEU A 392 -16.25 -27.63 -11.55
CA LEU A 392 -16.63 -26.67 -10.51
C LEU A 392 -17.11 -27.43 -9.25
N VAL A 393 -16.51 -27.09 -8.13
CA VAL A 393 -16.87 -27.58 -6.80
C VAL A 393 -18.05 -26.77 -6.28
N ASP A 394 -19.17 -27.45 -6.04
CA ASP A 394 -20.41 -26.90 -5.46
C ASP A 394 -21.04 -25.75 -6.28
N HIS A 395 -20.57 -24.51 -6.11
CA HIS A 395 -21.11 -23.33 -6.78
C HIS A 395 -20.05 -22.25 -7.03
N ALA A 396 -20.37 -21.25 -7.85
CA ALA A 396 -19.56 -20.04 -8.02
C ALA A 396 -20.15 -18.88 -7.20
N CYS A 397 -19.28 -18.06 -6.60
CA CYS A 397 -19.67 -16.95 -5.74
C CYS A 397 -19.55 -15.61 -6.48
N LYS A 398 -20.61 -14.79 -6.41
CA LYS A 398 -20.71 -13.50 -7.10
C LYS A 398 -20.43 -12.29 -6.20
N THR A 399 -20.78 -12.38 -4.93
CA THR A 399 -20.79 -11.25 -3.99
C THR A 399 -19.57 -11.28 -3.08
N GLY A 400 -19.00 -10.11 -2.83
CA GLY A 400 -17.82 -9.92 -1.99
C GLY A 400 -16.53 -10.38 -2.67
N ASN A 401 -15.51 -10.60 -1.84
CA ASN A 401 -14.17 -10.99 -2.25
C ASN A 401 -13.82 -12.45 -1.87
N THR A 402 -14.75 -13.23 -1.34
CA THR A 402 -14.47 -14.58 -0.81
C THR A 402 -15.52 -15.56 -1.32
N CYS A 403 -15.08 -16.76 -1.71
CA CYS A 403 -15.93 -17.90 -2.05
C CYS A 403 -15.61 -19.09 -1.15
N ILE A 404 -16.62 -19.62 -0.47
CA ILE A 404 -16.46 -20.76 0.44
C ILE A 404 -17.30 -21.91 -0.11
N VAL A 405 -16.66 -23.04 -0.36
CA VAL A 405 -17.30 -24.27 -0.84
C VAL A 405 -16.78 -25.48 -0.09
N GLN A 406 -17.49 -26.60 -0.20
CA GLN A 406 -17.11 -27.86 0.44
C GLN A 406 -16.93 -28.95 -0.61
N ALA A 407 -15.91 -29.79 -0.42
CA ALA A 407 -15.69 -31.00 -1.21
C ALA A 407 -15.58 -32.22 -0.29
N TRP A 408 -15.75 -33.42 -0.85
CA TRP A 408 -15.63 -34.68 -0.11
C TRP A 408 -14.42 -35.48 -0.59
N MET A 409 -13.57 -35.95 0.34
CA MET A 409 -12.49 -36.88 0.02
C MET A 409 -12.98 -38.32 0.13
N SER A 410 -12.78 -39.12 -0.92
CA SER A 410 -12.88 -40.58 -0.82
C SER A 410 -11.49 -41.13 -0.45
N GLY A 411 -11.41 -42.03 0.53
CA GLY A 411 -10.13 -42.51 1.04
C GLY A 411 -9.24 -43.11 -0.05
N GLY A 412 -7.99 -42.65 -0.15
CA GLY A 412 -6.98 -43.24 -1.03
C GLY A 412 -6.06 -42.25 -1.75
N THR A 413 -6.49 -41.00 -1.99
CA THR A 413 -5.67 -39.94 -2.63
C THR A 413 -6.11 -38.56 -2.16
N THR A 414 -5.16 -37.69 -1.84
CA THR A 414 -5.41 -36.26 -1.55
C THR A 414 -5.80 -35.55 -2.84
N PRO A 415 -7.04 -35.05 -3.00
CA PRO A 415 -7.45 -34.35 -4.22
C PRO A 415 -6.81 -32.95 -4.28
N SER A 416 -6.49 -32.45 -5.46
CA SER A 416 -5.99 -31.07 -5.62
C SER A 416 -7.07 -30.13 -6.14
N PHE A 417 -7.03 -28.86 -5.73
CA PHE A 417 -7.99 -27.84 -6.12
C PHE A 417 -7.32 -26.58 -6.67
N THR A 418 -8.05 -25.81 -7.49
CA THR A 418 -7.66 -24.46 -7.94
C THR A 418 -8.85 -23.51 -7.86
N ALA A 419 -8.62 -22.22 -7.63
CA ALA A 419 -9.63 -21.19 -7.73
C ALA A 419 -9.42 -20.37 -9.01
N ALA A 420 -10.50 -19.86 -9.59
CA ALA A 420 -10.44 -18.95 -10.73
C ALA A 420 -11.51 -17.86 -10.64
N ILE A 421 -11.20 -16.70 -11.20
CA ILE A 421 -12.14 -15.60 -11.42
C ILE A 421 -12.45 -15.53 -12.92
N GLY A 422 -13.73 -15.48 -13.30
CA GLY A 422 -14.15 -15.41 -14.70
C GLY A 422 -15.66 -15.22 -14.85
N VAL A 423 -16.21 -15.53 -16.04
CA VAL A 423 -17.64 -15.38 -16.36
C VAL A 423 -18.33 -16.73 -16.35
N LEU A 424 -19.56 -16.78 -15.82
CA LEU A 424 -20.45 -17.91 -16.03
C LEU A 424 -20.88 -17.98 -17.50
N PRO A 425 -20.63 -19.08 -18.22
CA PRO A 425 -21.04 -19.18 -19.61
C PRO A 425 -22.56 -19.10 -19.72
N VAL A 426 -23.03 -18.26 -20.65
CA VAL A 426 -24.46 -18.10 -20.92
C VAL A 426 -25.00 -19.42 -21.45
N ALA A 427 -26.00 -20.00 -20.77
CA ALA A 427 -26.63 -21.23 -21.22
C ALA A 427 -27.18 -21.03 -22.64
N SER A 428 -26.55 -21.65 -23.64
CA SER A 428 -27.00 -21.51 -25.03
C SER A 428 -28.38 -22.13 -25.16
N SER A 429 -29.38 -21.33 -25.56
CA SER A 429 -30.76 -21.78 -25.82
C SER A 429 -30.89 -22.52 -27.16
N LYS A 430 -29.81 -23.07 -27.72
CA LYS A 430 -29.85 -23.80 -28.98
C LYS A 430 -30.07 -25.30 -28.75
N SER A 431 -31.34 -25.67 -28.88
CA SER A 431 -31.86 -27.01 -29.21
C SER A 431 -31.46 -28.16 -28.28
N ALA A 432 -32.08 -28.21 -27.09
CA ALA A 432 -32.25 -29.48 -26.41
C ALA A 432 -33.25 -30.33 -27.22
N SER A 433 -32.73 -31.18 -28.11
CA SER A 433 -33.49 -32.28 -28.70
C SER A 433 -34.16 -33.12 -27.60
N LEU A 434 -35.32 -33.72 -27.88
CA LEU A 434 -36.07 -34.57 -26.94
C LEU A 434 -35.18 -35.67 -26.29
N ILE A 435 -34.09 -36.08 -26.95
CA ILE A 435 -33.10 -37.03 -26.42
C ILE A 435 -32.32 -36.42 -25.24
N GLY A 436 -32.00 -35.12 -25.27
CA GLY A 436 -31.35 -34.41 -24.17
C GLY A 436 -32.23 -34.23 -22.92
N LYS A 437 -33.56 -34.33 -23.05
CA LYS A 437 -34.48 -34.35 -21.90
C LYS A 437 -34.53 -35.72 -21.22
N VAL A 438 -34.29 -36.81 -21.95
CA VAL A 438 -34.32 -38.18 -21.39
C VAL A 438 -33.02 -38.50 -20.65
N VAL A 439 -31.87 -37.97 -21.07
CA VAL A 439 -30.59 -38.17 -20.34
C VAL A 439 -30.57 -37.45 -18.99
N LYS A 440 -31.28 -36.32 -18.83
CA LYS A 440 -31.45 -35.63 -17.53
C LYS A 440 -32.28 -36.43 -16.51
N ALA A 441 -33.07 -37.41 -16.94
CA ALA A 441 -33.87 -38.25 -16.05
C ALA A 441 -33.08 -39.45 -15.49
N ALA A 442 -31.86 -39.70 -15.96
CA ALA A 442 -31.00 -40.79 -15.54
C ALA A 442 -29.76 -40.26 -14.79
N GLY A 443 -29.96 -39.50 -13.70
CA GLY A 443 -28.99 -39.30 -12.61
C GLY A 443 -27.57 -38.80 -12.91
N ALA A 444 -27.22 -38.49 -14.17
CA ALA A 444 -25.91 -38.00 -14.55
C ALA A 444 -25.87 -36.49 -14.31
N TYR A 445 -25.26 -36.09 -13.19
CA TYR A 445 -24.79 -34.73 -12.96
C TYR A 445 -24.01 -34.28 -14.21
N SER A 446 -24.58 -33.35 -14.99
CA SER A 446 -23.78 -32.62 -15.96
C SER A 446 -22.89 -31.67 -15.16
N PRO A 447 -21.56 -31.75 -15.25
CA PRO A 447 -20.69 -30.86 -14.50
C PRO A 447 -21.05 -29.42 -14.88
N ALA A 448 -21.19 -28.56 -13.87
CA ALA A 448 -21.39 -27.14 -14.11
C ALA A 448 -20.27 -26.63 -15.01
N PRO A 449 -20.59 -25.83 -16.04
CA PRO A 449 -19.61 -25.46 -17.04
C PRO A 449 -18.49 -24.62 -16.41
N ALA A 450 -17.24 -24.87 -16.84
CA ALA A 450 -16.09 -24.09 -16.41
C ALA A 450 -16.28 -22.60 -16.75
N LEU A 451 -15.72 -21.72 -15.91
CA LEU A 451 -15.74 -20.29 -16.17
C LEU A 451 -15.02 -20.02 -17.49
N VAL A 452 -15.58 -19.10 -18.26
CA VAL A 452 -14.97 -18.58 -19.48
C VAL A 452 -14.39 -17.20 -19.19
N ASP A 453 -13.50 -16.72 -20.06
CA ASP A 453 -12.84 -15.41 -19.87
C ASP A 453 -12.20 -15.29 -18.48
N VAL A 454 -11.30 -16.25 -18.18
CA VAL A 454 -10.63 -16.34 -16.87
C VAL A 454 -9.68 -15.15 -16.71
N GLN A 455 -9.92 -14.36 -15.66
CA GLN A 455 -9.19 -13.14 -15.33
C GLN A 455 -8.02 -13.38 -14.38
N ALA A 456 -8.12 -14.40 -13.52
CA ALA A 456 -7.11 -14.79 -12.54
C ALA A 456 -7.29 -16.26 -12.15
N LYS A 457 -6.20 -16.93 -11.77
CA LYS A 457 -6.21 -18.33 -11.31
C LYS A 457 -5.21 -18.52 -10.17
N SER A 458 -5.61 -19.26 -9.13
CA SER A 458 -4.73 -19.60 -8.02
C SER A 458 -3.72 -20.68 -8.41
N GLY A 459 -2.69 -20.86 -7.58
CA GLY A 459 -1.92 -22.10 -7.55
C GLY A 459 -2.79 -23.32 -7.25
N VAL A 460 -2.24 -24.51 -7.53
CA VAL A 460 -2.84 -25.80 -7.16
C VAL A 460 -2.65 -26.00 -5.65
N VAL A 461 -3.72 -26.34 -4.94
CA VAL A 461 -3.74 -26.55 -3.49
C VAL A 461 -4.22 -27.95 -3.17
N GLU A 462 -3.46 -28.68 -2.38
CA GLU A 462 -3.89 -29.94 -1.77
C GLU A 462 -4.44 -29.68 -0.36
N PRO A 463 -5.54 -30.32 0.05
CA PRO A 463 -6.04 -30.24 1.40
C PRO A 463 -4.99 -30.71 2.41
N SER A 464 -4.74 -29.88 3.41
CA SER A 464 -4.03 -30.32 4.60
C SER A 464 -4.85 -31.40 5.31
N HIS A 465 -4.21 -32.49 5.71
CA HIS A 465 -4.79 -33.53 6.56
C HIS A 465 -4.00 -33.66 7.87
N LEU A 466 -4.67 -34.17 8.90
CA LEU A 466 -4.07 -34.29 10.22
C LEU A 466 -3.11 -35.48 10.27
N LEU A 467 -1.89 -35.25 10.73
CA LEU A 467 -0.87 -36.23 11.07
C LEU A 467 -0.83 -36.37 12.60
N TRP A 468 -0.62 -37.59 13.09
CA TRP A 468 -0.42 -37.82 14.52
C TRP A 468 1.03 -38.26 14.71
N GLY A 469 1.71 -37.63 15.66
CA GLY A 469 3.11 -37.88 15.93
C GLY A 469 3.40 -37.82 17.41
N VAL A 470 4.69 -37.93 17.70
CA VAL A 470 5.25 -37.79 19.03
C VAL A 470 6.58 -37.07 18.91
N ASP A 471 7.07 -36.47 19.97
CA ASP A 471 8.46 -36.03 20.06
C ASP A 471 9.14 -36.61 21.31
N SER A 472 10.47 -36.70 21.28
CA SER A 472 11.20 -37.23 22.42
C SER A 472 12.64 -36.76 22.49
N CYS A 473 13.08 -36.49 23.72
CA CYS A 473 14.49 -36.34 24.05
C CYS A 473 15.29 -37.60 23.74
N LYS A 474 14.77 -38.78 24.12
CA LYS A 474 15.39 -40.09 23.85
C LYS A 474 15.35 -40.44 22.36
N ALA A 475 16.35 -41.19 21.91
CA ALA A 475 16.35 -41.75 20.56
C ALA A 475 15.23 -42.78 20.42
N PHE A 476 14.49 -42.75 19.30
CA PHE A 476 13.35 -43.65 19.14
C PHE A 476 13.76 -45.10 18.84
N THR A 477 15.02 -45.32 18.47
CA THR A 477 15.65 -46.66 18.43
C THR A 477 15.95 -47.24 19.82
N GLY A 478 15.78 -46.45 20.89
CA GLY A 478 16.02 -46.84 22.28
C GLY A 478 17.26 -46.20 22.91
N ASP A 479 17.46 -46.47 24.20
CA ASP A 479 18.56 -45.94 25.01
C ASP A 479 19.60 -47.02 25.40
N PRO A 480 20.74 -46.66 26.02
CA PRO A 480 21.77 -47.63 26.46
C PRO A 480 21.30 -48.65 27.50
N SER A 481 20.12 -48.50 28.09
CA SER A 481 19.50 -49.46 29.02
C SER A 481 18.72 -50.58 28.31
N GLY A 482 18.58 -50.49 26.98
CA GLY A 482 18.00 -51.54 26.13
C GLY A 482 16.48 -51.43 25.92
N GLN A 483 15.86 -50.32 26.27
CA GLN A 483 14.43 -50.07 26.02
C GLN A 483 14.23 -49.39 24.67
N GLU A 484 13.70 -50.12 23.68
CA GLU A 484 13.33 -49.54 22.38
C GLU A 484 12.03 -48.73 22.49
N LEU A 485 12.08 -47.45 22.10
CA LEU A 485 10.97 -46.52 22.30
C LEU A 485 9.92 -46.60 21.17
N TYR A 486 10.35 -46.74 19.91
CA TYR A 486 9.45 -46.87 18.76
C TYR A 486 8.47 -48.05 18.90
N PRO A 487 8.91 -49.29 19.22
CA PRO A 487 7.97 -50.40 19.42
C PRO A 487 7.02 -50.18 20.60
N ALA A 488 7.46 -49.49 21.65
CA ALA A 488 6.60 -49.16 22.79
C ALA A 488 5.49 -48.18 22.36
N VAL A 489 5.85 -47.10 21.64
CA VAL A 489 4.88 -46.15 21.10
C VAL A 489 3.88 -46.85 20.17
N VAL A 490 4.36 -47.65 19.21
CA VAL A 490 3.49 -48.40 18.29
C VAL A 490 2.51 -49.32 19.03
N ARG A 491 3.00 -50.02 20.06
CA ARG A 491 2.19 -50.99 20.80
C ARG A 491 1.12 -50.36 21.68
N TYR A 492 1.42 -49.23 22.31
CA TYR A 492 0.59 -48.69 23.39
C TYR A 492 -0.12 -47.38 23.03
N LEU A 493 0.45 -46.57 22.14
CA LEU A 493 -0.11 -45.28 21.71
C LEU A 493 -0.62 -45.34 20.26
N GLY A 494 0.12 -45.97 19.36
CA GLY A 494 -0.19 -46.10 17.94
C GLY A 494 1.02 -45.81 17.06
N SER A 495 0.94 -46.17 15.78
CA SER A 495 2.05 -45.93 14.84
C SER A 495 2.14 -44.43 14.50
N PRO A 496 3.24 -43.74 14.85
CA PRO A 496 3.40 -42.32 14.52
C PRO A 496 3.53 -42.10 13.00
N ASP A 497 2.92 -41.03 12.50
CA ASP A 497 3.12 -40.54 11.13
C ASP A 497 4.38 -39.67 11.04
N PHE A 498 4.78 -39.04 12.16
CA PHE A 498 6.03 -38.30 12.30
C PHE A 498 6.59 -38.38 13.72
N TRP A 499 7.88 -38.08 13.87
CA TRP A 499 8.58 -38.02 15.16
C TRP A 499 9.45 -36.77 15.28
N GLY A 500 9.28 -35.96 16.34
CA GLY A 500 10.14 -34.82 16.68
C GLY A 500 11.48 -35.23 17.31
N ARG A 501 12.61 -34.84 16.70
CA ARG A 501 13.95 -35.24 17.12
C ARG A 501 14.98 -34.13 16.97
N TYR A 502 15.97 -34.13 17.87
CA TYR A 502 16.96 -33.05 17.96
C TYR A 502 18.07 -33.17 16.92
N LEU A 503 18.47 -32.05 16.31
CA LEU A 503 19.51 -31.97 15.27
C LEU A 503 20.91 -32.25 15.81
N THR A 504 21.18 -31.88 17.06
CA THR A 504 22.49 -31.86 17.69
C THR A 504 22.49 -32.63 19.01
N ASN A 505 23.67 -32.98 19.51
CA ASN A 505 23.81 -33.66 20.80
C ASN A 505 23.88 -32.62 21.93
N THR A 506 22.82 -32.52 22.71
CA THR A 506 22.72 -31.62 23.88
C THR A 506 22.48 -32.47 25.14
N VAL A 507 21.58 -32.04 26.02
CA VAL A 507 20.97 -32.92 27.03
C VAL A 507 20.17 -34.04 26.38
N CYS A 508 19.68 -33.82 25.16
CA CYS A 508 19.02 -34.83 24.33
C CYS A 508 19.99 -35.35 23.26
N PRO A 509 20.05 -36.67 23.01
CA PRO A 509 20.79 -37.20 21.87
C PRO A 509 20.23 -36.67 20.55
N GLY A 510 21.14 -36.30 19.65
CA GLY A 510 20.80 -35.88 18.29
C GLY A 510 20.39 -37.06 17.40
N ILE A 511 19.79 -36.75 16.25
CA ILE A 511 19.36 -37.73 15.25
C ILE A 511 20.54 -38.61 14.82
N SER A 512 20.35 -39.92 14.87
CA SER A 512 21.36 -40.91 14.44
C SER A 512 21.03 -41.56 13.08
N ALA A 513 22.04 -42.14 12.43
CA ALA A 513 21.83 -42.91 11.20
C ALA A 513 20.86 -44.10 11.39
N ALA A 514 20.82 -44.70 12.59
CA ALA A 514 19.89 -45.77 12.92
C ALA A 514 18.43 -45.27 12.97
N GLU A 515 18.22 -44.07 13.52
CA GLU A 515 16.91 -43.40 13.52
C GLU A 515 16.46 -43.05 12.10
N ILE A 516 17.35 -42.49 11.28
CA ILE A 516 17.07 -42.18 9.87
C ILE A 516 16.65 -43.45 9.10
N ALA A 517 17.38 -44.55 9.27
CA ALA A 517 17.07 -45.82 8.62
C ALA A 517 15.72 -46.40 9.08
N LEU A 518 15.42 -46.33 10.38
CA LEU A 518 14.15 -46.81 10.92
C LEU A 518 12.97 -45.94 10.45
N ALA A 519 13.13 -44.61 10.40
CA ALA A 519 12.12 -43.71 9.85
C ALA A 519 11.85 -43.98 8.35
N ALA A 520 12.90 -44.21 7.55
CA ALA A 520 12.77 -44.60 6.14
C ALA A 520 11.97 -45.91 5.97
N ASN A 521 12.29 -46.94 6.76
CA ASN A 521 11.62 -48.24 6.71
C ASN A 521 10.13 -48.16 7.04
N HIS A 522 9.73 -47.20 7.87
CA HIS A 522 8.34 -47.01 8.29
C HIS A 522 7.61 -45.88 7.56
N ARG A 523 8.27 -45.20 6.59
CA ARG A 523 7.74 -44.00 5.92
C ARG A 523 7.25 -42.93 6.92
N MET A 524 7.99 -42.79 8.01
CA MET A 524 7.70 -41.87 9.10
C MET A 524 8.46 -40.55 8.88
N GLY A 525 7.77 -39.43 9.04
CA GLY A 525 8.41 -38.11 8.99
C GLY A 525 9.28 -37.86 10.22
N ILE A 526 10.30 -37.03 10.08
CA ILE A 526 11.10 -36.48 11.17
C ILE A 526 10.83 -34.97 11.19
N LEU A 527 10.46 -34.44 12.36
CA LEU A 527 10.41 -33.01 12.66
C LEU A 527 11.75 -32.65 13.33
N PRO A 528 12.71 -32.02 12.64
CA PRO A 528 14.03 -31.72 13.20
C PRO A 528 13.96 -30.50 14.12
N ILE A 529 14.51 -30.64 15.33
CA ILE A 529 14.44 -29.65 16.41
C ILE A 529 15.85 -29.16 16.73
N TYR A 530 16.06 -27.85 16.77
CA TYR A 530 17.28 -27.22 17.24
C TYR A 530 17.10 -26.76 18.69
N ASN A 531 17.90 -27.34 19.60
CA ASN A 531 17.91 -26.96 21.01
C ASN A 531 19.31 -26.72 21.60
N ASP A 532 20.35 -26.63 20.74
CA ASP A 532 21.73 -26.33 21.16
C ASP A 532 21.96 -24.82 21.22
N TYR A 533 21.23 -24.17 22.12
CA TYR A 533 21.28 -22.72 22.29
C TYR A 533 21.40 -22.33 23.76
N ASP A 534 21.93 -21.13 24.01
CA ASP A 534 21.80 -20.51 25.32
C ASP A 534 20.39 -19.94 25.43
N CYS A 535 19.55 -20.61 26.23
CA CYS A 535 18.15 -20.23 26.36
C CYS A 535 17.87 -18.99 27.20
N SER A 536 18.93 -18.34 27.72
CA SER A 536 18.88 -16.95 28.19
C SER A 536 19.19 -15.92 27.10
N ALA A 537 19.75 -16.37 25.98
CA ALA A 537 20.11 -15.57 24.83
C ALA A 537 19.21 -15.92 23.63
N VAL A 538 17.92 -15.61 23.75
CA VAL A 538 16.93 -15.71 22.65
C VAL A 538 16.43 -14.33 22.22
N SER A 539 17.31 -13.33 22.25
CA SER A 539 17.02 -11.95 21.84
C SER A 539 17.99 -11.50 20.76
N THR A 540 17.58 -10.47 20.02
CA THR A 540 18.30 -9.84 18.91
C THR A 540 18.42 -10.69 17.65
N TRP A 541 18.46 -9.98 16.52
CA TRP A 541 18.65 -10.57 15.19
C TRP A 541 19.95 -11.38 15.07
N ALA A 542 21.07 -10.84 15.55
CA ALA A 542 22.38 -11.49 15.40
C ALA A 542 22.43 -12.87 16.08
N THR A 543 21.78 -13.00 17.24
CA THR A 543 21.72 -14.27 17.96
C THR A 543 20.82 -15.28 17.24
N GLY A 544 19.63 -14.86 16.79
CA GLY A 544 18.73 -15.73 16.03
C GLY A 544 19.38 -16.27 14.76
N HIS A 545 20.10 -15.41 14.04
CA HIS A 545 20.82 -15.79 12.82
C HIS A 545 21.97 -16.77 13.09
N ALA A 546 22.76 -16.53 14.16
CA ALA A 546 23.86 -17.42 14.52
C ALA A 546 23.38 -18.84 14.93
N TYR A 547 22.22 -18.94 15.58
CA TYR A 547 21.60 -20.23 15.88
C TYR A 547 21.06 -20.91 14.61
N ALA A 548 20.47 -20.14 13.69
CA ALA A 548 20.05 -20.66 12.40
C ALA A 548 21.23 -21.26 11.61
N ASP A 549 22.38 -20.59 11.56
CA ASP A 549 23.59 -21.11 10.90
C ASP A 549 24.02 -22.47 11.46
N THR A 550 23.96 -22.63 12.79
CA THR A 550 24.34 -23.87 13.46
C THR A 550 23.33 -24.98 13.18
N ALA A 551 22.03 -24.68 13.21
CA ALA A 551 20.97 -25.61 12.86
C ALA A 551 21.07 -26.08 11.39
N VAL A 552 21.32 -25.15 10.47
CA VAL A 552 21.52 -25.41 9.04
C VAL A 552 22.74 -26.31 8.80
N ALA A 553 23.86 -26.06 9.49
CA ALA A 553 25.04 -26.91 9.40
C ALA A 553 24.75 -28.34 9.90
N ALA A 554 24.02 -28.49 11.00
CA ALA A 554 23.60 -29.80 11.51
C ALA A 554 22.66 -30.52 10.53
N ALA A 555 21.68 -29.82 9.97
CA ALA A 555 20.76 -30.35 8.97
C ALA A 555 21.48 -30.85 7.71
N HIS A 556 22.47 -30.09 7.22
CA HIS A 556 23.32 -30.50 6.11
C HIS A 556 24.12 -31.77 6.42
N ASN A 557 24.71 -31.87 7.61
CA ASN A 557 25.49 -33.06 8.01
C ASN A 557 24.62 -34.32 8.13
N LEU A 558 23.34 -34.17 8.49
CA LEU A 558 22.36 -35.26 8.55
C LEU A 558 21.75 -35.60 7.18
N GLY A 559 22.04 -34.83 6.13
CA GLY A 559 21.50 -35.03 4.79
C GLY A 559 20.04 -34.60 4.63
N ILE A 560 19.55 -33.69 5.49
CA ILE A 560 18.20 -33.15 5.37
C ILE A 560 18.13 -32.28 4.11
N PRO A 561 17.25 -32.60 3.14
CA PRO A 561 17.15 -31.83 1.91
C PRO A 561 16.57 -30.43 2.18
N ARG A 562 16.88 -29.48 1.30
CA ARG A 562 16.22 -28.17 1.28
C ARG A 562 14.69 -28.32 1.09
N GLY A 563 13.96 -27.31 1.54
CA GLY A 563 12.50 -27.28 1.55
C GLY A 563 11.89 -28.11 2.68
N ARG A 564 12.67 -28.45 3.71
CA ARG A 564 12.21 -29.15 4.92
C ARG A 564 12.26 -28.23 6.12
N VAL A 565 11.42 -28.52 7.10
CA VAL A 565 11.35 -27.75 8.35
C VAL A 565 12.60 -27.87 9.19
N LEU A 566 12.99 -26.78 9.84
CA LEU A 566 13.88 -26.76 11.00
C LEU A 566 13.18 -25.97 12.11
N ALA A 567 12.86 -26.65 13.21
CA ALA A 567 12.18 -26.04 14.35
C ALA A 567 13.18 -25.52 15.38
N ILE A 568 13.05 -24.26 15.81
CA ILE A 568 13.72 -23.78 17.02
C ILE A 568 12.84 -24.04 18.23
N ASP A 569 13.42 -24.69 19.24
CA ASP A 569 12.81 -24.96 20.53
C ASP A 569 12.86 -23.69 21.38
N ILE A 570 11.75 -22.95 21.57
CA ILE A 570 11.69 -21.80 22.49
C ILE A 570 10.89 -22.22 23.72
N GLU A 571 11.60 -22.75 24.71
CA GLU A 571 11.00 -23.30 25.93
C GLU A 571 10.19 -22.26 26.72
N PRO A 572 9.15 -22.68 27.46
CA PRO A 572 8.43 -21.81 28.39
C PRO A 572 9.35 -21.24 29.47
N ALA A 573 9.02 -20.05 29.97
CA ALA A 573 9.79 -19.40 31.02
C ALA A 573 9.81 -20.22 32.32
N GLY A 574 11.01 -20.63 32.76
CA GLY A 574 11.22 -21.44 33.94
C GLY A 574 12.53 -21.12 34.69
N GLY A 575 12.71 -21.74 35.86
CA GLY A 575 13.88 -21.51 36.71
C GLY A 575 15.19 -22.11 36.18
N ALA A 576 15.09 -23.15 35.33
CA ALA A 576 16.25 -23.77 34.67
C ALA A 576 16.55 -23.12 33.31
N CYS A 577 15.51 -22.61 32.64
CA CYS A 577 15.61 -21.95 31.36
C CYS A 577 14.63 -20.78 31.32
N PRO A 578 15.11 -19.52 31.25
CA PRO A 578 14.20 -18.38 31.15
C PRO A 578 13.49 -18.32 29.79
N GLY A 579 14.07 -18.95 28.74
CA GLY A 579 13.43 -19.25 27.47
C GLY A 579 12.65 -18.07 26.89
N ALA A 580 11.36 -18.30 26.65
CA ALA A 580 10.44 -17.31 26.10
C ALA A 580 10.37 -15.97 26.86
N ALA A 581 10.84 -15.87 28.12
CA ALA A 581 10.87 -14.59 28.84
C ALA A 581 11.78 -13.53 28.20
N TYR A 582 12.77 -13.94 27.40
CA TYR A 582 13.71 -13.05 26.73
C TYR A 582 13.52 -13.00 25.21
N VAL A 583 12.51 -13.69 24.66
CA VAL A 583 12.29 -13.70 23.21
C VAL A 583 11.84 -12.33 22.72
N ASP A 584 12.48 -11.83 21.66
CA ASP A 584 12.10 -10.59 21.00
C ASP A 584 11.88 -10.77 19.50
N SER A 585 11.34 -9.74 18.85
CA SER A 585 11.08 -9.79 17.40
C SER A 585 12.34 -9.90 16.56
N GLY A 586 13.47 -9.38 17.06
CA GLY A 586 14.75 -9.45 16.37
C GLY A 586 15.22 -10.89 16.26
N PHE A 587 15.12 -11.66 17.34
CA PHE A 587 15.48 -13.08 17.33
C PHE A 587 14.67 -13.90 16.34
N ILE A 588 13.35 -13.66 16.27
CA ILE A 588 12.45 -14.31 15.33
C ILE A 588 12.86 -13.99 13.89
N ASP A 589 13.15 -12.72 13.60
CA ASP A 589 13.62 -12.26 12.30
C ASP A 589 14.96 -12.90 11.90
N GLY A 590 15.93 -12.93 12.82
CA GLY A 590 17.23 -13.55 12.59
C GLY A 590 17.15 -15.06 12.31
N TRP A 591 16.31 -15.80 13.05
CA TRP A 591 16.08 -17.22 12.80
C TRP A 591 15.38 -17.44 11.45
N TYR A 592 14.34 -16.65 11.17
CA TYR A 592 13.63 -16.68 9.90
C TYR A 592 14.60 -16.51 8.73
N GLU A 593 15.37 -15.42 8.70
CA GLU A 593 16.30 -15.13 7.61
C GLU A 593 17.35 -16.24 7.45
N GLY A 594 18.03 -16.65 8.54
CA GLY A 594 19.10 -17.65 8.44
C GLY A 594 18.62 -19.02 7.93
N VAL A 595 17.46 -19.49 8.39
CA VAL A 595 16.89 -20.77 7.96
C VAL A 595 16.29 -20.67 6.55
N HIS A 596 15.54 -19.60 6.27
CA HIS A 596 14.91 -19.36 4.98
C HIS A 596 15.93 -19.19 3.86
N ASP A 597 16.98 -18.40 4.06
CA ASP A 597 18.01 -18.12 3.05
C ASP A 597 18.88 -19.35 2.74
N ALA A 598 19.03 -20.26 3.71
CA ALA A 598 19.63 -21.57 3.50
C ALA A 598 18.76 -22.53 2.65
N GLY A 599 17.50 -22.16 2.42
CA GLY A 599 16.51 -22.91 1.66
C GLY A 599 15.75 -23.95 2.49
N TYR A 600 15.67 -23.78 3.81
CA TYR A 600 14.83 -24.59 4.70
C TYR A 600 13.58 -23.80 5.12
N VAL A 601 12.61 -24.46 5.77
CA VAL A 601 11.39 -23.81 6.26
C VAL A 601 11.55 -23.52 7.76
N PRO A 602 11.54 -22.24 8.19
CA PRO A 602 11.66 -21.89 9.61
C PRO A 602 10.41 -22.31 10.38
N VAL A 603 10.60 -23.03 11.49
CA VAL A 603 9.53 -23.38 12.42
C VAL A 603 9.86 -22.88 13.82
N PHE A 604 8.87 -22.39 14.55
CA PHE A 604 9.03 -21.93 15.92
C PHE A 604 8.15 -22.77 16.86
N TYR A 605 8.78 -23.49 17.78
CA TYR A 605 8.09 -24.10 18.90
C TYR A 605 7.94 -23.05 20.02
N GLY A 606 6.72 -22.81 20.49
CA GLY A 606 6.48 -21.76 21.48
C GLY A 606 5.05 -21.70 22.01
N ASN A 607 4.82 -20.77 22.96
CA ASN A 607 3.50 -20.59 23.57
C ASN A 607 2.56 -19.87 22.58
N GLY A 608 1.73 -20.63 21.87
CA GLY A 608 0.75 -20.09 20.93
C GLY A 608 -0.34 -19.23 21.56
N THR A 609 -0.45 -19.12 22.88
CA THR A 609 -1.50 -18.31 23.52
C THR A 609 -1.34 -16.83 23.20
N SER A 610 -2.36 -16.20 22.62
CA SER A 610 -2.37 -14.74 22.43
C SER A 610 -2.08 -13.98 23.73
N GLY A 611 -1.15 -13.03 23.66
CA GLY A 611 -0.68 -12.25 24.79
C GLY A 611 0.43 -12.91 25.63
N SER A 612 0.88 -14.12 25.27
CA SER A 612 2.12 -14.70 25.81
C SER A 612 3.36 -13.91 25.38
N GLU A 613 4.48 -14.14 26.03
CA GLU A 613 5.77 -13.54 25.71
C GLU A 613 6.18 -13.85 24.26
N PHE A 614 6.10 -15.13 23.89
CA PHE A 614 6.35 -15.58 22.52
C PHE A 614 5.39 -14.96 21.50
N ALA A 615 4.08 -14.96 21.77
CA ALA A 615 3.09 -14.37 20.88
C ALA A 615 3.33 -12.87 20.69
N GLY A 616 3.74 -12.15 21.74
CA GLY A 616 4.10 -10.73 21.67
C GLY A 616 5.29 -10.45 20.75
N ALA A 617 6.36 -11.24 20.89
CA ALA A 617 7.53 -11.16 20.01
C ALA A 617 7.19 -11.51 18.56
N TRP A 618 6.44 -12.60 18.37
CA TRP A 618 5.98 -13.07 17.06
C TRP A 618 5.15 -12.01 16.33
N CYS A 619 4.12 -11.48 16.99
CA CYS A 619 3.27 -10.47 16.37
C CYS A 619 4.03 -9.16 16.09
N THR A 620 5.03 -8.82 16.91
CA THR A 620 5.90 -7.68 16.62
C THR A 620 6.75 -7.92 15.36
N ALA A 621 7.32 -9.12 15.21
CA ALA A 621 8.09 -9.52 14.05
C ALA A 621 7.25 -9.53 12.76
N VAL A 622 6.08 -10.19 12.78
CA VAL A 622 5.18 -10.28 11.61
C VAL A 622 4.63 -8.92 11.19
N ASN A 623 4.35 -8.02 12.15
CA ASN A 623 3.93 -6.65 11.81
C ASN A 623 5.05 -5.84 11.15
N ALA A 624 6.31 -6.08 11.53
CA ALA A 624 7.46 -5.41 10.93
C ALA A 624 7.83 -6.00 9.57
N VAL A 625 7.77 -7.34 9.45
CA VAL A 625 8.17 -8.11 8.27
C VAL A 625 7.07 -9.14 7.97
N PRO A 626 6.04 -8.77 7.19
CA PRO A 626 4.88 -9.64 6.93
C PRO A 626 5.21 -11.00 6.30
N THR A 627 6.36 -11.13 5.62
CA THR A 627 6.82 -12.39 5.03
C THR A 627 7.20 -13.43 6.08
N ILE A 628 7.53 -13.05 7.32
CA ILE A 628 7.73 -13.99 8.42
C ILE A 628 6.46 -14.81 8.67
N GLY A 629 5.29 -14.15 8.64
CA GLY A 629 4.00 -14.78 8.91
C GLY A 629 3.53 -15.72 7.81
N THR A 630 3.99 -15.55 6.57
CA THR A 630 3.65 -16.43 5.44
C THR A 630 4.74 -17.45 5.10
N GLY A 631 5.98 -17.17 5.50
CA GLY A 631 7.16 -17.98 5.20
C GLY A 631 7.68 -18.84 6.35
N SER A 632 7.01 -18.83 7.51
CA SER A 632 7.35 -19.69 8.66
C SER A 632 6.12 -20.40 9.20
N ASP A 633 6.35 -21.49 9.93
CA ASP A 633 5.29 -22.24 10.61
C ASP A 633 5.48 -22.23 12.14
N LEU A 634 4.37 -22.42 12.86
CA LEU A 634 4.31 -22.43 14.32
C LEU A 634 3.95 -23.83 14.82
N TRP A 635 4.67 -24.26 15.85
CA TRP A 635 4.39 -25.46 16.65
C TRP A 635 4.01 -25.02 18.06
N SER A 636 2.72 -25.00 18.37
CA SER A 636 2.25 -24.55 19.69
C SER A 636 2.34 -25.69 20.71
N PHE A 637 2.77 -25.41 21.94
CA PHE A 637 2.60 -26.33 23.08
C PHE A 637 1.34 -26.07 23.90
N GLU A 638 0.52 -25.08 23.50
CA GLU A 638 -0.76 -24.78 24.15
C GLU A 638 -1.97 -24.98 23.22
N PRO A 639 -3.11 -25.48 23.73
CA PRO A 639 -3.30 -25.91 25.12
C PRO A 639 -2.60 -27.24 25.40
N SER A 640 -1.90 -27.34 26.54
CA SER A 640 -1.38 -28.60 27.04
C SER A 640 -2.50 -29.37 27.77
N LEU A 641 -2.84 -30.56 27.29
CA LEU A 641 -3.95 -31.37 27.77
C LEU A 641 -3.50 -32.40 28.80
N LEU A 642 -4.39 -32.65 29.77
CA LEU A 642 -4.25 -33.75 30.72
C LEU A 642 -5.12 -34.92 30.29
N GLY A 643 -4.54 -36.10 30.11
CA GLY A 643 -5.29 -37.31 29.77
C GLY A 643 -4.42 -38.42 29.18
N ASN A 644 -5.02 -39.61 29.06
CA ASN A 644 -4.38 -40.74 28.39
C ASN A 644 -4.86 -40.79 26.93
N PHE A 645 -4.03 -40.30 26.02
CA PHE A 645 -4.32 -40.27 24.60
C PHE A 645 -3.58 -41.39 23.86
N THR A 646 -4.22 -41.90 22.82
CA THR A 646 -3.64 -42.80 21.81
C THR A 646 -3.91 -42.16 20.44
N LYS A 647 -3.24 -42.61 19.37
CA LYS A 647 -3.47 -42.12 18.00
C LYS A 647 -4.96 -42.10 17.61
N TRP A 648 -5.75 -43.08 18.07
CA TRP A 648 -7.18 -43.18 17.75
C TRP A 648 -8.09 -42.33 18.63
N ALA A 649 -7.58 -41.90 19.78
CA ALA A 649 -8.29 -41.09 20.76
C ALA A 649 -7.70 -39.68 20.87
N ALA A 650 -6.83 -39.28 19.93
CA ALA A 650 -6.23 -37.96 19.85
C ALA A 650 -7.33 -36.88 19.81
N PRO A 651 -7.07 -35.68 20.37
CA PRO A 651 -8.03 -34.59 20.34
C PRO A 651 -8.33 -34.14 18.90
N ASN A 652 -9.32 -33.28 18.73
CA ASN A 652 -9.41 -32.52 17.48
C ASN A 652 -8.31 -31.44 17.51
N PHE A 653 -7.61 -31.26 16.39
CA PHE A 653 -6.61 -30.21 16.23
C PHE A 653 -7.15 -28.83 16.63
N ALA A 654 -6.65 -28.31 17.75
CA ALA A 654 -7.10 -27.04 18.33
C ALA A 654 -5.99 -26.33 19.14
N PRO A 655 -4.79 -26.10 18.58
CA PRO A 655 -3.77 -25.27 19.22
C PRO A 655 -4.28 -23.83 19.45
N TYR A 656 -3.75 -23.19 20.47
CA TYR A 656 -3.97 -21.76 20.70
C TYR A 656 -3.24 -20.89 19.68
N ASP A 657 -3.88 -19.78 19.32
CA ASP A 657 -3.42 -18.85 18.29
C ASP A 657 -2.81 -17.58 18.91
N THR A 658 -1.70 -17.13 18.30
CA THR A 658 -0.90 -15.98 18.79
C THR A 658 -1.68 -14.65 18.73
N GLY A 659 -2.76 -14.59 17.96
CA GLY A 659 -3.63 -13.42 17.79
C GLY A 659 -3.23 -12.51 16.64
N CYS A 660 -2.30 -12.93 15.78
CA CYS A 660 -1.87 -12.24 14.57
C CYS A 660 -1.56 -13.24 13.45
N ALA A 661 -1.08 -12.78 12.30
CA ALA A 661 -0.80 -13.67 11.17
C ALA A 661 0.32 -14.69 11.51
N GLY A 662 0.10 -15.95 11.12
CA GLY A 662 1.05 -17.05 11.29
C GLY A 662 0.40 -18.39 10.95
N ASN A 663 1.20 -19.36 10.50
CA ASN A 663 0.73 -20.69 10.13
C ASN A 663 0.92 -21.65 11.29
N ILE A 664 -0.11 -21.89 12.10
CA ILE A 664 -0.05 -22.92 13.15
C ILE A 664 -0.29 -24.28 12.52
N GLU A 665 0.81 -24.99 12.30
CA GLU A 665 0.86 -26.25 11.55
C GLU A 665 1.17 -27.45 12.45
N ALA A 666 1.62 -27.25 13.68
CA ALA A 666 1.81 -28.31 14.66
C ALA A 666 1.33 -27.93 16.06
N TRP A 667 0.97 -28.94 16.84
CA TRP A 667 0.49 -28.81 18.22
C TRP A 667 1.00 -29.96 19.08
N GLN A 668 1.82 -29.64 20.07
CA GLN A 668 2.14 -30.55 21.17
C GLN A 668 1.04 -30.45 22.21
N TYR A 669 0.16 -31.45 22.23
CA TYR A 669 -1.05 -31.41 23.06
C TYR A 669 -0.90 -32.18 24.37
N VAL A 670 0.16 -32.98 24.54
CA VAL A 670 0.48 -33.66 25.81
C VAL A 670 1.98 -33.57 26.07
N LEU A 671 2.32 -33.09 27.26
CA LEU A 671 3.64 -33.29 27.89
C LEU A 671 3.59 -34.56 28.75
N SER A 672 4.52 -35.47 28.54
CA SER A 672 4.55 -36.81 29.16
C SER A 672 5.94 -37.19 29.69
N ALA A 673 6.81 -36.19 29.86
CA ALA A 673 8.13 -36.36 30.49
C ALA A 673 8.05 -37.17 31.80
N GLY A 674 8.80 -38.28 31.85
CA GLY A 674 8.86 -39.18 33.01
C GLY A 674 7.74 -40.21 33.10
N SER A 675 6.89 -40.35 32.07
CA SER A 675 5.89 -41.42 31.98
C SER A 675 6.51 -42.78 31.58
N SER A 676 5.71 -43.85 31.58
CA SER A 676 6.17 -45.19 31.19
C SER A 676 6.55 -45.29 29.71
N ILE A 677 6.01 -44.40 28.87
CA ILE A 677 6.36 -44.23 27.46
C ILE A 677 6.71 -42.76 27.31
N ASP A 678 7.98 -42.47 27.55
CA ASP A 678 8.55 -41.13 27.69
C ASP A 678 8.66 -40.41 26.33
N VAL A 679 7.50 -40.04 25.79
CA VAL A 679 7.31 -39.26 24.56
C VAL A 679 6.19 -38.25 24.77
N ASP A 680 6.35 -37.07 24.22
CA ASP A 680 5.27 -36.07 24.12
C ASP A 680 4.39 -36.41 22.90
N GLN A 681 3.13 -35.97 22.90
CA GLN A 681 2.20 -36.30 21.81
C GLN A 681 1.82 -35.07 21.01
N ASP A 682 1.85 -35.23 19.69
CA ASP A 682 1.69 -34.14 18.75
C ASP A 682 0.64 -34.45 17.67
N GLU A 683 0.07 -33.37 17.17
CA GLU A 683 -0.61 -33.36 15.89
C GLU A 683 0.05 -32.33 14.96
N ALA A 684 0.11 -32.64 13.67
CA ALA A 684 0.60 -31.70 12.67
C ALA A 684 -0.31 -31.73 11.43
N LEU A 685 -0.37 -30.64 10.70
CA LEU A 685 -0.98 -30.59 9.39
C LEU A 685 0.01 -31.14 8.36
N SER A 686 -0.49 -31.88 7.37
CA SER A 686 0.34 -32.46 6.31
C SER A 686 1.01 -31.43 5.40
N SER A 687 0.61 -30.17 5.51
CA SER A 687 1.27 -29.02 4.86
C SER A 687 2.62 -28.70 5.48
N LEU A 688 2.87 -29.09 6.74
CA LEU A 688 4.16 -28.97 7.39
C LEU A 688 5.21 -29.83 6.65
N PRO A 689 6.27 -29.25 6.07
CA PRO A 689 7.21 -29.98 5.22
C PRO A 689 8.22 -30.81 6.02
N LEU A 690 7.72 -31.83 6.72
CA LEU A 690 8.49 -32.81 7.47
C LEU A 690 9.55 -33.51 6.59
N TRP A 691 10.64 -33.94 7.21
CA TRP A 691 11.66 -34.72 6.53
C TRP A 691 11.28 -36.19 6.49
N TYR A 692 11.05 -36.74 5.30
CA TYR A 692 10.86 -38.19 5.11
C TYR A 692 12.14 -38.80 4.53
N PRO A 693 12.97 -39.49 5.34
CA PRO A 693 14.17 -40.13 4.83
C PRO A 693 13.85 -41.19 3.77
N SER A 694 14.74 -41.33 2.78
CA SER A 694 14.67 -42.39 1.79
C SER A 694 15.81 -43.39 2.00
N SER A 695 15.50 -44.67 1.81
CA SER A 695 16.45 -45.79 1.96
C SER A 695 17.50 -45.84 0.86
#